data_AF-F2U3M4-F1
#
_entry.id   AF-F2U3M4-F1
#
_cell.length_a   1.000
_cell.length_b   1.000
_cell.length_c   1.000
_cell.angle_alpha   90.00
_cell.angle_beta   90.00
_cell.angle_gamma   90.00
#
_symmetry.space_group_name_H-M   'P 1'
#
loop_
_entity.id
_entity.type
_entity.pdbx_description
1 polymer ?
#
loop_
_entity_poly.entity_id
_entity_poly.type
_entity_poly.pdbx_seq_one_letter_code
_entity_poly.pdbx_strand_id
1 'polypeptide(L)'
;MLGAVEWALVADHLLNGGAWTIGVSPEKRDQLRDVLNLMLTCRSLYHNLPWAMPKWRAARGFLCRFVPHWLDTFQQDGADADAAAAAAASQWLLNRFLVYSWLGFTWESTCPFIIKLRQGEARHNLKHPLRADFQRYVRINFDSLEQLQSWLDDGELRETVKMKMEEEEEEEEEEEEEEEEGEGDEGGEEKEEQDEAEETGEKKTKSGSQQQQQQQRQQQQQQQQQQQQHDAKSVAPAPVPLVFRPAMVRVRAVMKTREDVASFERAMSALGNPEGDRIHLTIATPVHRLCISNVDELELETDDDKPDAVIGTVDLHNINKVTWHPARHQRAIHGDIRNVQQVYVMNSPRASTLISDISGLTHVPSVGLYWLEHLSDLSPLQHAHSLRLSDLSITSLAAVCNVPKLDVSMCRNLRLQNEVVYSKSIHLSNASNAVGPLHLPHADSVWLTCCQRLARVICKKRVHDWSVYHCPGLRLVPKFHHVAHLSLDARVQRECLVHLTHRTDALDLKCASSERALAWLNDVADATTKISLRTDRVLEPTTTLPPCLDHLDTEVKDSAALVHMRNVRSLHIRPKLLMKEIDVSPLTNVVDLHIQATATAVSPIGLHALRNLQTVNLYTCRLTDDHALVSSPPDRPLKKLVLHECTGTAVVRNVVSFIMIRGGVRLTQLSDVTRVRIDTLKPLRVLSTHNVRTCRVDCTSVAPDADFSGVHRLFFCDCVFPTTTTPITRGDGGGYGHEGGGCVRFEDCTTDDDQRMPERTRSY
;
A
#
# COMPACT_ATOMS: atom_id res chain seq x y z
N MET A 1 -31.31 -22.29 -3.29
CA MET A 1 -30.14 -21.74 -2.56
C MET A 1 -29.10 -21.37 -3.60
N LEU A 2 -28.43 -20.23 -3.43
CA LEU A 2 -27.29 -19.87 -4.27
C LEU A 2 -26.14 -20.85 -4.03
N GLY A 3 -25.47 -21.30 -5.09
CA GLY A 3 -24.27 -22.11 -5.01
C GLY A 3 -23.02 -21.28 -4.72
N ALA A 4 -21.87 -21.93 -4.56
CA ALA A 4 -20.61 -21.26 -4.24
C ALA A 4 -20.16 -20.28 -5.33
N VAL A 5 -20.48 -20.55 -6.59
CA VAL A 5 -20.15 -19.68 -7.74
C VAL A 5 -20.94 -18.37 -7.67
N GLU A 6 -22.23 -18.43 -7.36
CA GLU A 6 -23.06 -17.25 -7.20
C GLU A 6 -22.63 -16.43 -5.98
N TRP A 7 -22.26 -17.09 -4.88
CA TRP A 7 -21.70 -16.41 -3.71
C TRP A 7 -20.30 -15.82 -3.97
N ALA A 8 -19.52 -16.39 -4.88
CA ALA A 8 -18.22 -15.82 -5.27
C ALA A 8 -18.40 -14.46 -5.96
N LEU A 9 -19.47 -14.25 -6.72
CA LEU A 9 -19.81 -12.94 -7.29
C LEU A 9 -20.16 -11.91 -6.22
N VAL A 10 -20.88 -12.34 -5.17
CA VAL A 10 -21.20 -11.49 -4.01
C VAL A 10 -19.92 -11.13 -3.26
N ALA A 11 -19.05 -12.10 -2.97
CA ALA A 11 -17.77 -11.88 -2.31
C ALA A 11 -16.86 -10.97 -3.15
N ASP A 12 -16.83 -11.14 -4.47
CA ASP A 12 -16.08 -10.28 -5.38
C ASP A 12 -16.61 -8.85 -5.38
N HIS A 13 -17.94 -8.67 -5.34
CA HIS A 13 -18.56 -7.35 -5.21
C HIS A 13 -18.17 -6.67 -3.89
N LEU A 14 -18.15 -7.42 -2.77
CA LEU A 14 -17.72 -6.91 -1.47
C LEU A 14 -16.26 -6.43 -1.51
N LEU A 15 -15.36 -7.14 -2.19
CA LEU A 15 -13.94 -6.76 -2.32
C LEU A 15 -13.69 -5.65 -3.36
N ASN A 16 -14.62 -5.40 -4.28
CA ASN A 16 -14.50 -4.38 -5.33
C ASN A 16 -15.10 -3.01 -4.98
N GLY A 17 -15.78 -2.88 -3.84
CA GLY A 17 -16.57 -1.70 -3.47
C GLY A 17 -15.82 -0.37 -3.29
N GLY A 18 -14.52 -0.27 -3.64
CA GLY A 18 -13.75 0.96 -3.55
C GLY A 18 -12.45 0.94 -4.36
N ALA A 19 -12.01 2.11 -4.85
CA ALA A 19 -10.72 2.25 -5.53
C ALA A 19 -9.57 1.90 -4.57
N TRP A 20 -8.68 1.00 -4.98
CA TRP A 20 -7.53 0.58 -4.17
C TRP A 20 -6.46 1.68 -4.13
N THR A 21 -6.58 2.62 -3.19
CA THR A 21 -5.48 3.54 -2.85
C THR A 21 -4.47 2.83 -1.94
N ILE A 22 -3.19 3.24 -2.01
CA ILE A 22 -2.09 2.72 -1.20
C ILE A 22 -2.37 3.09 0.27
N GLY A 23 -2.50 2.07 1.13
CA GLY A 23 -3.02 2.18 2.49
C GLY A 23 -4.27 1.31 2.68
N VAL A 24 -4.27 0.47 3.72
CA VAL A 24 -5.47 -0.28 4.10
C VAL A 24 -6.40 0.70 4.80
N SER A 25 -7.34 1.27 4.05
CA SER A 25 -8.45 1.98 4.66
C SER A 25 -9.22 0.99 5.54
N PRO A 26 -9.73 1.41 6.71
CA PRO A 26 -10.56 0.55 7.57
C PRO A 26 -11.71 -0.14 6.84
N GLU A 27 -12.26 0.52 5.81
CA GLU A 27 -13.29 -0.04 4.92
C GLU A 27 -12.87 -1.35 4.24
N LYS A 28 -11.60 -1.47 3.81
CA LYS A 28 -11.11 -2.70 3.17
C LYS A 28 -10.99 -3.86 4.17
N ARG A 29 -10.66 -3.56 5.42
CA ARG A 29 -10.64 -4.56 6.50
C ARG A 29 -12.04 -5.09 6.76
N ASP A 30 -13.03 -4.21 6.77
CA ASP A 30 -14.44 -4.59 6.96
C ASP A 30 -14.96 -5.44 5.79
N GLN A 31 -14.65 -5.06 4.54
CA GLN A 31 -15.01 -5.86 3.35
C GLN A 31 -14.44 -7.27 3.40
N LEU A 32 -13.16 -7.40 3.78
CA LEU A 32 -12.53 -8.70 3.92
C LEU A 32 -13.17 -9.53 5.04
N ARG A 33 -13.46 -8.90 6.18
CA ARG A 33 -14.16 -9.53 7.30
C ARG A 33 -15.54 -10.01 6.87
N ASP A 34 -16.26 -9.25 6.05
CA ASP A 34 -17.56 -9.64 5.52
C ASP A 34 -17.47 -10.87 4.62
N VAL A 35 -16.42 -10.99 3.79
CA VAL A 35 -16.17 -12.21 3.01
C VAL A 35 -15.85 -13.41 3.91
N LEU A 36 -15.03 -13.23 4.95
CA LEU A 36 -14.72 -14.30 5.90
C LEU A 36 -15.98 -14.72 6.69
N ASN A 37 -16.80 -13.76 7.12
CA ASN A 37 -18.07 -14.03 7.77
C ASN A 37 -19.00 -14.81 6.83
N LEU A 38 -19.05 -14.43 5.54
CA LEU A 38 -19.82 -15.14 4.52
C LEU A 38 -19.36 -16.60 4.39
N MET A 39 -18.05 -16.85 4.33
CA MET A 39 -17.51 -18.20 4.34
C MET A 39 -17.94 -18.99 5.58
N LEU A 40 -18.00 -18.34 6.74
CA LEU A 40 -18.38 -18.97 8.02
C LEU A 40 -19.89 -19.19 8.20
N THR A 41 -20.74 -18.70 7.29
CA THR A 41 -22.21 -18.85 7.42
C THR A 41 -22.68 -20.30 7.32
N CYS A 42 -22.01 -21.15 6.53
CA CYS A 42 -22.31 -22.58 6.48
C CYS A 42 -21.11 -23.39 5.99
N ARG A 43 -21.13 -24.70 6.28
CA ARG A 43 -20.05 -25.63 5.90
C ARG A 43 -19.80 -25.67 4.40
N SER A 44 -20.83 -25.57 3.57
CA SER A 44 -20.69 -25.60 2.11
C SER A 44 -19.94 -24.37 1.59
N LEU A 45 -20.30 -23.17 2.05
CA LEU A 45 -19.59 -21.95 1.65
C LEU A 45 -18.17 -21.93 2.22
N TYR A 46 -17.99 -22.38 3.45
CA TYR A 46 -16.67 -22.47 4.04
C TYR A 46 -15.70 -23.28 3.19
N HIS A 47 -16.15 -24.42 2.65
CA HIS A 47 -15.31 -25.28 1.82
C HIS A 47 -15.23 -24.85 0.36
N ASN A 48 -16.32 -24.39 -0.25
CA ASN A 48 -16.41 -24.23 -1.71
C ASN A 48 -16.24 -22.78 -2.18
N LEU A 49 -16.63 -21.79 -1.37
CA LEU A 49 -16.57 -20.38 -1.77
C LEU A 49 -15.15 -19.92 -2.11
N PRO A 50 -14.11 -20.25 -1.32
CA PRO A 50 -12.74 -19.82 -1.63
C PRO A 50 -12.29 -20.26 -3.01
N TRP A 51 -12.53 -21.53 -3.37
CA TRP A 51 -12.13 -22.10 -4.66
C TRP A 51 -12.96 -21.58 -5.83
N ALA A 52 -14.16 -21.06 -5.57
CA ALA A 52 -14.97 -20.38 -6.58
C ALA A 52 -14.53 -18.93 -6.82
N MET A 53 -13.74 -18.34 -5.92
CA MET A 53 -13.18 -17.00 -6.08
C MET A 53 -11.85 -17.05 -6.87
N PRO A 54 -11.49 -15.98 -7.59
CA PRO A 54 -10.19 -15.89 -8.24
C PRO A 54 -9.04 -16.07 -7.23
N LYS A 55 -7.97 -16.73 -7.68
CA LYS A 55 -6.74 -16.91 -6.90
C LYS A 55 -6.23 -15.55 -6.40
N TRP A 56 -5.86 -15.50 -5.12
CA TRP A 56 -5.28 -14.35 -4.42
C TRP A 56 -6.15 -13.10 -4.43
N ARG A 57 -7.47 -13.26 -4.61
CA ARG A 57 -8.36 -12.12 -4.75
C ARG A 57 -8.34 -11.16 -3.57
N ALA A 58 -8.13 -11.68 -2.37
CA ALA A 58 -8.09 -10.90 -1.15
C ALA A 58 -6.66 -10.51 -0.72
N ALA A 59 -5.62 -10.91 -1.48
CA ALA A 59 -4.21 -10.65 -1.18
C ALA A 59 -3.92 -9.19 -0.83
N ARG A 60 -4.51 -8.25 -1.58
CA ARG A 60 -4.31 -6.81 -1.38
C ARG A 60 -4.92 -6.31 -0.07
N GLY A 61 -5.99 -6.94 0.43
CA GLY A 61 -6.60 -6.62 1.71
C GLY A 61 -5.76 -7.07 2.91
N PHE A 62 -4.93 -8.10 2.72
CA PHE A 62 -4.06 -8.67 3.75
C PHE A 62 -2.67 -8.04 3.86
N LEU A 63 -2.29 -7.12 2.98
CA LEU A 63 -0.92 -6.61 2.83
C LEU A 63 -0.29 -6.04 4.11
N CYS A 64 -1.08 -5.67 5.13
CA CYS A 64 -0.61 -5.07 6.37
C CYS A 64 -0.62 -6.01 7.59
N ARG A 65 -0.99 -7.28 7.45
CA ARG A 65 -0.93 -8.24 8.57
C ARG A 65 -0.32 -9.55 8.09
N PHE A 66 0.91 -9.78 8.52
CA PHE A 66 1.45 -11.13 8.53
C PHE A 66 0.72 -11.93 9.61
N VAL A 67 0.58 -13.23 9.36
CA VAL A 67 -0.04 -14.14 10.32
C VAL A 67 1.10 -14.91 10.99
N PRO A 68 1.66 -14.40 12.12
CA PRO A 68 2.78 -15.05 12.80
C PRO A 68 2.36 -16.37 13.46
N HIS A 69 1.06 -16.51 13.74
CA HIS A 69 0.50 -17.67 14.41
C HIS A 69 -0.72 -18.19 13.66
N TRP A 70 -0.88 -19.51 13.67
CA TRP A 70 -2.03 -20.17 13.07
C TRP A 70 -3.35 -19.61 13.64
N LEU A 71 -4.30 -19.29 12.77
CA LEU A 71 -5.53 -18.55 13.12
C LEU A 71 -6.52 -19.34 14.00
N ASP A 72 -6.38 -20.66 14.11
CA ASP A 72 -7.20 -21.48 15.01
C ASP A 72 -6.39 -21.96 16.21
N THR A 73 -6.40 -21.18 17.29
CA THR A 73 -5.96 -21.64 18.63
C THR A 73 -6.99 -22.54 19.32
N PHE A 74 -8.16 -22.77 18.70
CA PHE A 74 -9.30 -23.51 19.27
C PHE A 74 -9.06 -24.99 19.60
N GLN A 75 -7.88 -25.55 19.36
CA GLN A 75 -7.62 -26.99 19.53
C GLN A 75 -6.46 -27.35 20.46
N GLN A 76 -5.86 -26.41 21.18
CA GLN A 76 -4.81 -26.76 22.14
C GLN A 76 -5.30 -27.57 23.36
N ASP A 77 -6.60 -27.58 23.66
CA ASP A 77 -7.15 -28.23 24.88
C ASP A 77 -7.59 -29.70 24.68
N GLY A 78 -7.28 -30.34 23.55
CA GLY A 78 -7.79 -31.68 23.18
C GLY A 78 -6.77 -32.82 23.20
N ALA A 79 -5.86 -32.88 24.17
CA ALA A 79 -4.70 -33.79 24.17
C ALA A 79 -5.02 -35.31 24.27
N ASP A 80 -6.27 -35.71 24.54
CA ASP A 80 -6.67 -37.12 24.71
C ASP A 80 -7.40 -37.72 23.48
N ALA A 81 -7.27 -37.12 22.30
CA ALA A 81 -7.93 -37.60 21.09
C ALA A 81 -7.21 -38.82 20.47
N ASP A 82 -7.96 -39.85 20.08
CA ASP A 82 -7.47 -41.02 19.33
C ASP A 82 -6.74 -40.61 18.03
N ALA A 83 -5.77 -41.42 17.57
CA ALA A 83 -4.91 -41.17 16.41
C ALA A 83 -5.71 -40.85 15.13
N ALA A 84 -6.88 -41.48 14.95
CA ALA A 84 -7.78 -41.19 13.84
C ALA A 84 -8.36 -39.77 13.89
N ALA A 85 -8.70 -39.28 15.08
CA ALA A 85 -9.18 -37.92 15.29
C ALA A 85 -8.04 -36.89 15.09
N ALA A 86 -6.82 -37.21 15.52
CA ALA A 86 -5.64 -36.38 15.28
C ALA A 86 -5.30 -36.26 13.77
N ALA A 87 -5.40 -37.36 13.01
CA ALA A 87 -5.23 -37.36 11.56
C ALA A 87 -6.31 -36.53 10.84
N ALA A 88 -7.57 -36.69 11.24
CA ALA A 88 -8.68 -35.91 10.69
C ALA A 88 -8.54 -34.40 10.99
N ALA A 89 -8.13 -34.05 12.20
CA ALA A 89 -7.84 -32.67 12.59
C ALA A 89 -6.69 -32.09 11.75
N SER A 90 -5.60 -32.85 11.56
CA SER A 90 -4.45 -32.42 10.75
C SER A 90 -4.84 -32.17 9.28
N GLN A 91 -5.61 -33.08 8.68
CA GLN A 91 -6.11 -32.89 7.31
C GLN A 91 -7.03 -31.68 7.19
N TRP A 92 -7.86 -31.43 8.20
CA TRP A 92 -8.74 -30.28 8.24
C TRP A 92 -7.96 -28.96 8.35
N LEU A 93 -6.95 -28.90 9.22
CA LEU A 93 -6.05 -27.75 9.34
C LEU A 93 -5.32 -27.46 8.03
N LEU A 94 -4.82 -28.50 7.37
CA LEU A 94 -4.16 -28.39 6.07
C LEU A 94 -5.09 -27.80 4.99
N ASN A 95 -6.33 -28.30 4.92
CA ASN A 95 -7.31 -27.77 3.98
C ASN A 95 -7.62 -26.29 4.26
N ARG A 96 -7.72 -25.89 5.53
CA ARG A 96 -7.88 -24.47 5.91
C ARG A 96 -6.69 -23.62 5.49
N PHE A 97 -5.48 -24.14 5.66
CA PHE A 97 -4.25 -23.45 5.31
C PHE A 97 -4.22 -23.14 3.81
N LEU A 98 -4.56 -24.14 2.99
CA LEU A 98 -4.63 -23.99 1.54
C LEU A 98 -5.76 -23.03 1.12
N VAL A 99 -6.91 -23.06 1.78
CA VAL A 99 -8.01 -22.12 1.54
C VAL A 99 -7.56 -20.67 1.80
N TYR A 100 -6.95 -20.39 2.94
CA TYR A 100 -6.47 -19.04 3.26
C TYR A 100 -5.34 -18.62 2.33
N SER A 101 -4.43 -19.54 1.99
CA SER A 101 -3.37 -19.30 1.00
C SER A 101 -3.94 -18.95 -0.38
N TRP A 102 -4.97 -19.68 -0.84
CA TRP A 102 -5.69 -19.39 -2.07
C TRP A 102 -6.32 -17.99 -2.06
N LEU A 103 -6.94 -17.59 -0.94
CA LEU A 103 -7.50 -16.23 -0.80
C LEU A 103 -6.42 -15.14 -0.81
N GLY A 104 -5.16 -15.50 -0.57
CA GLY A 104 -4.01 -14.61 -0.63
C GLY A 104 -3.45 -14.24 0.73
N PHE A 105 -3.62 -15.06 1.76
CA PHE A 105 -2.86 -14.88 3.01
C PHE A 105 -1.36 -15.06 2.75
N THR A 106 -0.55 -14.19 3.37
CA THR A 106 0.90 -14.34 3.41
C THR A 106 1.30 -14.80 4.80
N TRP A 107 2.02 -15.92 4.84
CA TRP A 107 2.43 -16.55 6.09
C TRP A 107 3.88 -16.21 6.41
N GLU A 108 4.18 -16.01 7.68
CA GLU A 108 5.59 -15.93 8.10
C GLU A 108 6.29 -17.26 7.87
N SER A 109 7.53 -17.21 7.39
CA SER A 109 8.39 -18.41 7.26
C SER A 109 8.60 -19.11 8.61
N THR A 110 8.53 -18.36 9.69
CA THR A 110 8.64 -18.82 11.09
C THR A 110 7.33 -19.35 11.68
N CYS A 111 6.24 -19.41 10.89
CA CYS A 111 4.95 -19.89 11.36
C CYS A 111 5.08 -21.34 11.90
N PRO A 112 4.75 -21.62 13.18
CA PRO A 112 4.94 -22.94 13.76
C PRO A 112 4.21 -24.07 13.02
N PHE A 113 3.05 -23.77 12.43
CA PHE A 113 2.31 -24.73 11.61
C PHE A 113 3.09 -25.11 10.35
N ILE A 114 3.70 -24.14 9.67
CA ILE A 114 4.50 -24.35 8.47
C ILE A 114 5.81 -25.05 8.80
N ILE A 115 6.47 -24.66 9.90
CA ILE A 115 7.66 -25.35 10.40
C ILE A 115 7.32 -26.82 10.67
N LYS A 116 6.24 -27.12 11.40
CA LYS A 116 5.77 -28.50 11.62
C LYS A 116 5.41 -29.22 10.32
N LEU A 117 4.80 -28.53 9.37
CA LEU A 117 4.48 -29.09 8.05
C LEU A 117 5.73 -29.51 7.27
N ARG A 118 6.83 -28.76 7.44
CA ARG A 118 8.14 -29.03 6.84
C ARG A 118 8.93 -30.11 7.58
N GLN A 119 8.87 -30.08 8.92
CA GLN A 119 9.63 -30.96 9.82
C GLN A 119 8.97 -32.31 10.09
N GLY A 120 7.63 -32.40 9.98
CA GLY A 120 6.85 -33.52 10.48
C GLY A 120 7.02 -34.84 9.73
N GLU A 121 6.76 -35.93 10.46
CA GLU A 121 6.70 -37.36 10.07
C GLU A 121 5.83 -37.68 8.85
N ALA A 122 5.10 -36.68 8.35
CA ALA A 122 4.28 -36.81 7.17
C ALA A 122 5.12 -36.88 5.87
N ARG A 123 6.47 -36.89 5.90
CA ARG A 123 7.30 -37.19 4.72
C ARG A 123 6.95 -38.52 4.05
N HIS A 124 6.48 -39.53 4.81
CA HIS A 124 6.09 -40.83 4.26
C HIS A 124 4.63 -40.91 3.79
N ASN A 125 3.75 -39.98 4.19
CA ASN A 125 2.31 -40.03 3.90
C ASN A 125 1.73 -38.76 3.25
N LEU A 126 2.51 -37.69 3.12
CA LEU A 126 2.13 -36.51 2.35
C LEU A 126 2.18 -36.88 0.88
N LYS A 127 1.01 -37.27 0.39
CA LYS A 127 0.75 -37.45 -1.04
C LYS A 127 1.30 -36.22 -1.80
N HIS A 128 1.88 -36.49 -2.96
CA HIS A 128 2.31 -35.52 -3.99
C HIS A 128 1.39 -34.28 -4.20
N PRO A 129 0.06 -34.32 -4.03
CA PRO A 129 -0.81 -33.16 -4.20
C PRO A 129 -0.47 -31.97 -3.30
N LEU A 130 -0.04 -32.17 -2.04
CA LEU A 130 0.19 -31.03 -1.16
C LEU A 130 1.33 -30.14 -1.67
N ARG A 131 2.44 -30.72 -2.14
CA ARG A 131 3.57 -29.94 -2.65
C ARG A 131 3.17 -29.12 -3.87
N ALA A 132 2.39 -29.73 -4.76
CA ALA A 132 1.84 -29.04 -5.92
C ALA A 132 0.91 -27.89 -5.51
N ASP A 133 0.03 -28.11 -4.53
CA ASP A 133 -0.87 -27.06 -4.02
C ASP A 133 -0.10 -25.96 -3.27
N PHE A 134 0.96 -26.31 -2.54
CA PHE A 134 1.83 -25.35 -1.86
C PHE A 134 2.50 -24.41 -2.88
N GLN A 135 3.11 -24.98 -3.92
CA GLN A 135 3.70 -24.24 -5.04
C GLN A 135 2.68 -23.47 -5.86
N ARG A 136 1.41 -23.87 -5.82
CA ARG A 136 0.37 -23.17 -6.56
C ARG A 136 -0.23 -22.02 -5.78
N TYR A 137 -0.41 -22.13 -4.46
CA TYR A 137 -1.26 -21.19 -3.70
C TYR A 137 -0.53 -20.41 -2.61
N VAL A 138 0.54 -20.96 -2.03
CA VAL A 138 1.10 -20.45 -0.76
C VAL A 138 2.01 -19.26 -0.99
N ARG A 139 1.84 -18.24 -0.14
CA ARG A 139 2.67 -17.04 -0.09
C ARG A 139 3.46 -17.04 1.21
N ILE A 140 4.78 -16.91 1.15
CA ILE A 140 5.65 -16.90 2.33
C ILE A 140 6.35 -15.54 2.46
N ASN A 141 6.44 -15.03 3.69
CA ASN A 141 7.24 -13.88 4.06
C ASN A 141 8.53 -14.33 4.74
N PHE A 142 9.65 -13.81 4.26
CA PHE A 142 10.97 -13.95 4.86
C PHE A 142 11.42 -12.56 5.30
N ASP A 143 11.55 -12.35 6.61
CA ASP A 143 11.94 -11.05 7.15
C ASP A 143 13.46 -10.80 7.12
N SER A 144 14.24 -11.83 6.78
CA SER A 144 15.69 -11.75 6.63
C SER A 144 16.23 -12.76 5.60
N LEU A 145 17.48 -12.56 5.16
CA LEU A 145 18.18 -13.53 4.29
C LEU A 145 18.44 -14.84 5.04
N GLU A 146 18.74 -14.77 6.33
CA GLU A 146 18.99 -15.93 7.18
C GLU A 146 17.74 -16.80 7.32
N GLN A 147 16.54 -16.21 7.41
CA GLN A 147 15.29 -16.98 7.39
C GLN A 147 15.06 -17.68 6.05
N LEU A 148 15.40 -17.02 4.95
CA LEU A 148 15.32 -17.60 3.60
C LEU A 148 16.32 -18.76 3.41
N GLN A 149 17.53 -18.63 3.95
CA GLN A 149 18.55 -19.69 3.93
C GLN A 149 18.17 -20.87 4.84
N SER A 150 17.76 -20.59 6.09
CA SER A 150 17.29 -21.62 7.02
C SER A 150 16.11 -22.41 6.45
N TRP A 151 15.26 -21.78 5.62
CA TRP A 151 14.20 -22.48 4.91
C TRP A 151 14.69 -23.56 3.93
N LEU A 152 15.88 -23.39 3.37
CA LEU A 152 16.51 -24.35 2.47
C LEU A 152 17.29 -25.41 3.25
N ASP A 153 18.00 -24.99 4.30
CA ASP A 153 18.86 -25.87 5.11
C ASP A 153 18.07 -26.95 5.86
N ASP A 154 16.86 -26.66 6.37
CA ASP A 154 16.00 -27.69 6.99
C ASP A 154 15.61 -28.81 6.00
N GLY A 155 15.76 -28.57 4.69
CA GLY A 155 15.54 -29.56 3.64
C GLY A 155 16.70 -30.55 3.52
N GLU A 156 17.94 -30.05 3.51
CA GLU A 156 19.16 -30.82 3.20
C GLU A 156 19.74 -31.56 4.40
N LEU A 157 19.73 -30.95 5.60
CA LEU A 157 20.41 -31.48 6.79
C LEU A 157 19.87 -32.84 7.27
N ARG A 158 18.66 -33.24 6.88
CA ARG A 158 18.06 -34.51 7.31
C ARG A 158 18.28 -35.67 6.35
N GLU A 159 18.44 -35.42 5.04
CA GLU A 159 18.74 -36.51 4.11
C GLU A 159 20.18 -36.97 4.26
N THR A 160 21.12 -36.05 4.49
CA THR A 160 22.52 -36.37 4.74
C THR A 160 22.74 -37.08 6.08
N VAL A 161 22.07 -36.66 7.16
CA VAL A 161 22.16 -37.37 8.45
C VAL A 161 21.51 -38.75 8.38
N LYS A 162 20.39 -38.89 7.66
CA LYS A 162 19.73 -40.19 7.52
C LYS A 162 20.56 -41.16 6.67
N MET A 163 21.09 -40.73 5.54
CA MET A 163 21.97 -41.58 4.72
C MET A 163 23.21 -41.99 5.48
N LYS A 164 23.81 -41.09 6.27
CA LYS A 164 24.96 -41.46 7.10
C LYS A 164 24.64 -42.45 8.21
N MET A 165 23.48 -42.34 8.86
CA MET A 165 23.07 -43.33 9.86
C MET A 165 22.72 -44.68 9.24
N GLU A 166 22.10 -44.71 8.05
CA GLU A 166 21.82 -45.95 7.33
C GLU A 166 23.12 -46.60 6.80
N GLU A 167 24.10 -45.79 6.37
CA GLU A 167 25.43 -46.25 5.94
C GLU A 167 26.26 -46.74 7.14
N GLU A 168 26.19 -46.07 8.31
CA GLU A 168 26.81 -46.54 9.56
C GLU A 168 26.14 -47.82 10.12
N GLU A 169 24.81 -47.97 10.01
CA GLU A 169 24.12 -49.23 10.39
C GLU A 169 24.44 -50.38 9.42
N GLU A 170 24.54 -50.14 8.11
CA GLU A 170 24.98 -51.17 7.15
C GLU A 170 26.47 -51.55 7.37
N GLU A 171 27.35 -50.60 7.68
CA GLU A 171 28.75 -50.88 8.03
C GLU A 171 28.86 -51.67 9.36
N GLU A 172 28.04 -51.37 10.38
CA GLU A 172 28.00 -52.15 11.63
C GLU A 172 27.44 -53.58 11.41
N GLU A 173 26.42 -53.76 10.55
CA GLU A 173 25.93 -55.10 10.19
C GLU A 173 26.95 -55.91 9.37
N GLU A 174 27.70 -55.27 8.47
CA GLU A 174 28.79 -55.93 7.73
C GLU A 174 29.97 -56.29 8.65
N GLU A 175 30.35 -55.43 9.62
CA GLU A 175 31.37 -55.77 10.63
C GLU A 175 30.93 -56.92 11.56
N GLU A 176 29.65 -56.99 11.96
CA GLU A 176 29.12 -58.11 12.76
C GLU A 176 29.08 -59.43 11.94
N GLU A 177 28.78 -59.39 10.64
CA GLU A 177 28.87 -60.57 9.76
C GLU A 177 30.32 -61.01 9.50
N GLU A 178 31.28 -60.08 9.40
CA GLU A 178 32.71 -60.41 9.29
C GLU A 178 33.31 -60.95 10.59
N GLU A 179 32.81 -60.53 11.77
CA GLU A 179 33.22 -61.10 13.07
C GLU A 179 32.67 -62.53 13.30
N GLU A 180 31.51 -62.90 12.73
CA GLU A 180 30.98 -64.28 12.82
C GLU A 180 31.66 -65.28 11.86
N GLU A 181 32.24 -64.82 10.74
CA GLU A 181 32.97 -65.70 9.79
C GLU A 181 34.51 -65.77 10.04
N GLY A 182 35.02 -65.01 11.02
CA GLY A 182 36.44 -64.77 11.24
C GLY A 182 37.14 -65.57 12.36
N GLU A 183 36.57 -66.63 12.93
CA GLU A 183 37.33 -67.53 13.84
C GLU A 183 38.13 -68.57 13.04
N GLY A 184 39.20 -68.12 12.38
CA GLY A 184 40.06 -69.02 11.61
C GLY A 184 41.40 -68.42 11.20
N ASP A 185 42.42 -68.79 11.96
CA ASP A 185 43.84 -68.85 11.57
C ASP A 185 44.71 -67.61 11.89
N GLU A 186 45.36 -67.71 13.06
CA GLU A 186 46.54 -66.95 13.45
C GLU A 186 47.69 -67.19 12.45
N GLY A 187 48.30 -66.12 11.90
CA GLY A 187 49.36 -66.35 10.91
C GLY A 187 50.20 -65.18 10.43
N GLY A 188 50.71 -64.35 11.34
CA GLY A 188 52.12 -63.92 11.26
C GLY A 188 52.57 -62.78 10.33
N GLU A 189 53.73 -62.25 10.76
CA GLU A 189 54.78 -61.55 10.02
C GLU A 189 54.71 -60.03 9.83
N GLU A 190 55.41 -59.39 10.77
CA GLU A 190 56.20 -58.17 10.61
C GLU A 190 56.89 -58.06 9.23
N LYS A 191 56.86 -56.87 8.62
CA LYS A 191 57.99 -56.37 7.83
C LYS A 191 58.03 -54.86 7.71
N GLU A 192 59.14 -54.32 8.19
CA GLU A 192 59.71 -53.01 7.91
C GLU A 192 60.17 -52.87 6.44
N GLU A 193 60.62 -51.65 6.11
CA GLU A 193 61.42 -51.16 4.97
C GLU A 193 60.63 -50.21 4.05
N GLN A 194 60.88 -48.90 4.16
CA GLN A 194 61.94 -48.14 3.46
C GLN A 194 61.78 -48.16 1.92
N ASP A 195 61.53 -47.00 1.32
CA ASP A 195 62.59 -46.33 0.54
C ASP A 195 62.13 -44.99 -0.07
N GLU A 196 63.01 -44.00 0.09
CA GLU A 196 63.13 -42.80 -0.73
C GLU A 196 63.66 -43.17 -2.13
N ALA A 197 63.31 -42.40 -3.17
CA ALA A 197 64.30 -41.88 -4.12
C ALA A 197 63.65 -40.97 -5.18
N GLU A 198 64.14 -39.74 -5.22
CA GLU A 198 64.22 -38.91 -6.43
C GLU A 198 65.06 -39.61 -7.50
N GLU A 199 64.76 -39.41 -8.80
CA GLU A 199 65.81 -38.98 -9.72
C GLU A 199 65.29 -38.39 -11.04
N THR A 200 65.88 -37.24 -11.34
CA THR A 200 66.02 -36.55 -12.62
C THR A 200 66.74 -37.39 -13.69
N GLY A 201 66.47 -37.18 -14.99
CA GLY A 201 67.40 -37.67 -16.03
C GLY A 201 66.95 -37.53 -17.49
N GLU A 202 67.83 -36.97 -18.32
CA GLU A 202 67.61 -36.45 -19.68
C GLU A 202 67.51 -37.45 -20.87
N LYS A 203 66.82 -36.96 -21.92
CA LYS A 203 67.12 -37.01 -23.38
C LYS A 203 68.02 -38.13 -23.95
N LYS A 204 67.50 -38.88 -24.95
CA LYS A 204 67.78 -38.71 -26.41
C LYS A 204 67.25 -39.90 -27.24
N THR A 205 66.91 -39.59 -28.51
CA THR A 205 66.78 -40.49 -29.69
C THR A 205 65.59 -41.46 -29.68
N LYS A 206 64.84 -41.73 -30.76
CA LYS A 206 65.07 -41.66 -32.22
C LYS A 206 63.71 -41.65 -32.93
N SER A 207 63.67 -40.98 -34.08
CA SER A 207 62.57 -40.96 -35.03
C SER A 207 62.14 -42.37 -35.46
N GLY A 208 60.85 -42.67 -35.33
CA GLY A 208 60.26 -43.92 -35.84
C GLY A 208 58.83 -44.19 -35.37
N SER A 209 58.36 -43.51 -34.32
CA SER A 209 57.10 -43.84 -33.66
C SER A 209 55.90 -42.96 -34.00
N GLN A 210 56.02 -41.98 -34.91
CA GLN A 210 54.97 -40.97 -35.08
C GLN A 210 53.63 -41.54 -35.58
N GLN A 211 53.65 -42.63 -36.37
CA GLN A 211 52.42 -43.27 -36.86
C GLN A 211 51.80 -44.20 -35.80
N GLN A 212 52.62 -44.84 -34.96
CA GLN A 212 52.15 -45.69 -33.87
C GLN A 212 51.65 -44.86 -32.67
N GLN A 213 52.26 -43.69 -32.43
CA GLN A 213 51.85 -42.74 -31.41
C GLN A 213 50.56 -42.00 -31.81
N GLN A 214 50.30 -41.81 -33.11
CA GLN A 214 49.03 -41.26 -33.58
C GLN A 214 47.88 -42.28 -33.47
N GLN A 215 48.14 -43.57 -33.71
CA GLN A 215 47.17 -44.64 -33.43
C GLN A 215 46.91 -44.82 -31.93
N GLN A 216 47.93 -44.75 -31.08
CA GLN A 216 47.74 -44.77 -29.63
C GLN A 216 46.96 -43.56 -29.11
N ARG A 217 47.19 -42.36 -29.67
CA ARG A 217 46.39 -41.16 -29.31
C ARG A 217 44.93 -41.26 -29.75
N GLN A 218 44.65 -41.88 -30.91
CA GLN A 218 43.27 -42.13 -31.33
C GLN A 218 42.58 -43.19 -30.47
N GLN A 219 43.28 -44.25 -30.06
CA GLN A 219 42.74 -45.23 -29.11
C GLN A 219 42.53 -44.64 -27.71
N GLN A 220 43.45 -43.78 -27.22
CA GLN A 220 43.25 -43.07 -25.96
C GLN A 220 42.10 -42.07 -26.03
N GLN A 221 41.89 -41.38 -27.15
CA GLN A 221 40.73 -40.49 -27.31
C GLN A 221 39.41 -41.27 -27.41
N GLN A 222 39.40 -42.44 -28.06
CA GLN A 222 38.22 -43.31 -28.06
C GLN A 222 37.95 -43.93 -26.70
N GLN A 223 38.97 -44.33 -25.95
CA GLN A 223 38.80 -44.79 -24.57
C GLN A 223 38.34 -43.66 -23.65
N GLN A 224 38.88 -42.44 -23.76
CA GLN A 224 38.38 -41.30 -22.97
C GLN A 224 36.94 -40.92 -23.33
N GLN A 225 36.53 -41.01 -24.60
CA GLN A 225 35.13 -40.78 -24.98
C GLN A 225 34.20 -41.90 -24.51
N GLN A 226 34.65 -43.16 -24.49
CA GLN A 226 33.87 -44.26 -23.93
C GLN A 226 33.81 -44.20 -22.39
N GLN A 227 34.88 -43.79 -21.73
CA GLN A 227 34.90 -43.56 -20.28
C GLN A 227 33.95 -42.41 -19.91
N GLN A 228 33.99 -41.28 -20.63
CA GLN A 228 33.06 -40.17 -20.41
C GLN A 228 31.60 -40.52 -20.72
N GLN A 229 31.33 -41.45 -21.65
CA GLN A 229 29.98 -41.96 -21.90
C GLN A 229 29.51 -42.98 -20.86
N HIS A 230 30.43 -43.72 -20.22
CA HIS A 230 30.11 -44.60 -19.10
C HIS A 230 29.92 -43.81 -17.80
N ASP A 231 30.75 -42.81 -17.53
CA ASP A 231 30.62 -41.92 -16.36
C ASP A 231 29.36 -41.05 -16.46
N ALA A 232 29.00 -40.57 -17.67
CA ALA A 232 27.76 -39.81 -17.87
C ALA A 232 26.47 -40.66 -17.82
N LYS A 233 26.58 -42.00 -17.89
CA LYS A 233 25.43 -42.92 -17.77
C LYS A 233 25.27 -43.54 -16.38
N SER A 234 26.26 -43.40 -15.50
CA SER A 234 26.25 -44.03 -14.18
C SER A 234 25.98 -43.08 -13.01
N VAL A 235 26.02 -41.76 -13.22
CA VAL A 235 25.60 -40.83 -12.18
C VAL A 235 24.08 -40.73 -12.23
N ALA A 236 23.41 -41.61 -11.47
CA ALA A 236 22.00 -41.43 -11.15
C ALA A 236 21.80 -39.96 -10.72
N PRO A 237 20.81 -39.24 -11.29
CA PRO A 237 20.61 -37.84 -10.94
C PRO A 237 20.46 -37.76 -9.43
N ALA A 238 21.35 -37.00 -8.79
CA ALA A 238 21.31 -36.80 -7.34
C ALA A 238 19.88 -36.46 -6.93
N PRO A 239 19.35 -37.11 -5.87
CA PRO A 239 17.97 -36.91 -5.44
C PRO A 239 17.73 -35.40 -5.28
N VAL A 240 16.77 -34.87 -6.04
CA VAL A 240 16.44 -33.44 -5.98
C VAL A 240 15.91 -33.16 -4.58
N PRO A 241 16.58 -32.33 -3.77
CA PRO A 241 16.20 -32.13 -2.38
C PRO A 241 14.74 -31.67 -2.29
N LEU A 242 14.03 -32.28 -1.35
CA LEU A 242 12.57 -32.15 -1.17
C LEU A 242 12.17 -30.80 -0.53
N VAL A 243 12.50 -29.70 -1.20
CA VAL A 243 12.23 -28.34 -0.72
C VAL A 243 10.77 -27.95 -1.01
N PHE A 244 10.07 -27.43 0.01
CA PHE A 244 8.76 -26.80 -0.18
C PHE A 244 8.93 -25.48 -0.94
N ARG A 245 8.47 -25.47 -2.20
CA ARG A 245 8.53 -24.31 -3.09
C ARG A 245 7.23 -23.50 -2.96
N PRO A 246 7.24 -22.29 -2.39
CA PRO A 246 6.04 -21.46 -2.34
C PRO A 246 5.67 -20.96 -3.74
N ALA A 247 4.40 -20.58 -3.92
CA ALA A 247 3.93 -19.96 -5.15
C ALA A 247 4.44 -18.53 -5.32
N MET A 248 4.52 -17.82 -4.20
CA MET A 248 4.98 -16.43 -4.17
C MET A 248 5.75 -16.15 -2.88
N VAL A 249 6.73 -15.27 -2.94
CA VAL A 249 7.55 -14.89 -1.78
C VAL A 249 7.55 -13.39 -1.57
N ARG A 250 7.61 -12.99 -0.30
CA ARG A 250 8.02 -11.67 0.12
C ARG A 250 9.34 -11.83 0.85
N VAL A 251 10.32 -11.00 0.53
CA VAL A 251 11.65 -11.08 1.12
C VAL A 251 12.09 -9.70 1.55
N ARG A 252 12.57 -9.58 2.78
CA ARG A 252 13.42 -8.48 3.23
C ARG A 252 14.80 -9.05 3.49
N ALA A 253 15.84 -8.47 2.89
CA ALA A 253 17.20 -8.95 3.06
C ALA A 253 18.20 -7.79 3.06
N VAL A 254 19.25 -7.90 3.87
CA VAL A 254 20.36 -6.94 3.93
C VAL A 254 21.60 -7.61 3.36
N MET A 255 22.14 -7.08 2.27
CA MET A 255 23.33 -7.58 1.58
C MET A 255 24.57 -6.87 2.12
N LYS A 256 25.18 -7.46 3.15
CA LYS A 256 26.39 -6.95 3.81
C LYS A 256 27.67 -7.42 3.11
N THR A 257 27.61 -8.56 2.46
CA THR A 257 28.73 -9.17 1.75
C THR A 257 28.36 -9.53 0.31
N ARG A 258 29.37 -9.73 -0.54
CA ARG A 258 29.13 -10.25 -1.91
C ARG A 258 28.53 -11.65 -1.89
N GLU A 259 28.87 -12.43 -0.86
CA GLU A 259 28.33 -13.78 -0.69
C GLU A 259 26.84 -13.74 -0.35
N ASP A 260 26.35 -12.70 0.31
CA ASP A 260 24.91 -12.54 0.62
C ASP A 260 24.09 -12.41 -0.67
N VAL A 261 24.61 -11.67 -1.66
CA VAL A 261 23.95 -11.52 -2.97
C VAL A 261 23.91 -12.85 -3.71
N ALA A 262 25.05 -13.56 -3.76
CA ALA A 262 25.12 -14.87 -4.37
C ALA A 262 24.20 -15.88 -3.64
N SER A 263 24.13 -15.79 -2.31
CA SER A 263 23.26 -16.64 -1.48
C SER A 263 21.79 -16.35 -1.72
N PHE A 264 21.40 -15.08 -1.86
CA PHE A 264 20.04 -14.70 -2.22
C PHE A 264 19.63 -15.25 -3.59
N GLU A 265 20.50 -15.10 -4.61
CA GLU A 265 20.24 -15.63 -5.96
C GLU A 265 20.14 -17.17 -5.96
N ARG A 266 21.07 -17.84 -5.26
CA ARG A 266 21.02 -19.30 -5.06
C ARG A 266 19.73 -19.73 -4.35
N ALA A 267 19.32 -19.01 -3.32
CA ALA A 267 18.13 -19.34 -2.55
C ALA A 267 16.83 -19.19 -3.37
N MET A 268 16.70 -18.09 -4.11
CA MET A 268 15.56 -17.89 -5.02
C MET A 268 15.51 -18.97 -6.11
N SER A 269 16.66 -19.36 -6.65
CA SER A 269 16.75 -20.47 -7.61
C SER A 269 16.38 -21.82 -6.99
N ALA A 270 16.83 -22.11 -5.76
CA ALA A 270 16.51 -23.34 -5.05
C ALA A 270 15.00 -23.48 -4.75
N LEU A 271 14.33 -22.35 -4.48
CA LEU A 271 12.87 -22.28 -4.36
C LEU A 271 12.14 -22.45 -5.69
N GLY A 272 12.84 -22.60 -6.81
CA GLY A 272 12.26 -22.75 -8.14
C GLY A 272 11.83 -21.44 -8.78
N ASN A 273 12.47 -20.32 -8.42
CA ASN A 273 12.16 -18.96 -8.89
C ASN A 273 10.67 -18.60 -8.69
N PRO A 274 10.18 -18.63 -7.44
CA PRO A 274 8.80 -18.26 -7.15
C PRO A 274 8.54 -16.80 -7.57
N GLU A 275 7.27 -16.47 -7.83
CA GLU A 275 6.90 -15.06 -8.05
C GLU A 275 7.27 -14.23 -6.81
N GLY A 276 7.81 -13.03 -7.01
CA GLY A 276 8.04 -12.08 -5.92
C GLY A 276 6.80 -11.20 -5.73
N ASP A 277 6.23 -11.16 -4.54
CA ASP A 277 5.19 -10.17 -4.19
C ASP A 277 5.84 -8.81 -3.95
N ARG A 278 6.65 -8.74 -2.88
CA ARG A 278 7.46 -7.58 -2.55
C ARG A 278 8.83 -8.03 -2.12
N ILE A 279 9.87 -7.54 -2.78
CA ILE A 279 11.26 -7.84 -2.42
C ILE A 279 11.92 -6.53 -2.02
N HIS A 280 12.39 -6.43 -0.78
CA HIS A 280 13.12 -5.28 -0.24
C HIS A 280 14.57 -5.71 0.04
N LEU A 281 15.51 -5.18 -0.74
CA LEU A 281 16.93 -5.45 -0.58
C LEU A 281 17.64 -4.19 -0.11
N THR A 282 18.32 -4.26 1.03
CA THR A 282 19.24 -3.23 1.52
C THR A 282 20.67 -3.60 1.14
N ILE A 283 21.32 -2.82 0.29
CA ILE A 283 22.67 -3.06 -0.22
C ILE A 283 23.66 -2.27 0.63
N ALA A 284 24.51 -2.96 1.39
CA ALA A 284 25.52 -2.37 2.27
C ALA A 284 26.97 -2.62 1.78
N THR A 285 27.11 -3.23 0.60
CA THR A 285 28.40 -3.58 -0.01
C THR A 285 28.35 -3.39 -1.53
N PRO A 286 29.47 -3.13 -2.23
CA PRO A 286 29.45 -3.00 -3.68
C PRO A 286 29.02 -4.31 -4.36
N VAL A 287 28.01 -4.23 -5.21
CA VAL A 287 27.45 -5.35 -5.97
C VAL A 287 27.80 -5.18 -7.44
N HIS A 288 28.57 -6.10 -8.04
CA HIS A 288 28.95 -5.97 -9.44
C HIS A 288 27.75 -6.13 -10.37
N ARG A 289 26.90 -7.14 -10.11
CA ARG A 289 25.73 -7.48 -10.90
C ARG A 289 24.61 -7.94 -9.96
N LEU A 290 23.39 -7.48 -10.20
CA LEU A 290 22.19 -7.90 -9.47
C LEU A 290 21.14 -8.38 -10.45
N CYS A 291 20.71 -9.65 -10.35
CA CYS A 291 19.70 -10.22 -11.24
C CYS A 291 18.40 -10.51 -10.46
N ILE A 292 17.30 -9.88 -10.87
CA ILE A 292 15.99 -10.08 -10.23
C ILE A 292 14.90 -10.19 -11.30
N SER A 293 14.02 -11.18 -11.18
CA SER A 293 12.95 -11.40 -12.13
C SER A 293 11.63 -11.80 -11.49
N ASN A 294 10.52 -11.55 -12.20
CA ASN A 294 9.16 -11.98 -11.86
C ASN A 294 8.69 -11.45 -10.50
N VAL A 295 8.84 -10.14 -10.25
CA VAL A 295 8.47 -9.49 -8.99
C VAL A 295 7.39 -8.43 -9.21
N ASP A 296 6.35 -8.36 -8.39
CA ASP A 296 5.37 -7.27 -8.47
C ASP A 296 6.00 -5.94 -8.00
N GLU A 297 6.55 -5.90 -6.79
CA GLU A 297 7.24 -4.71 -6.25
C GLU A 297 8.67 -5.01 -5.76
N LEU A 298 9.66 -4.37 -6.38
CA LEU A 298 11.06 -4.42 -5.96
C LEU A 298 11.46 -3.08 -5.33
N GLU A 299 12.04 -3.14 -4.14
CA GLU A 299 12.60 -2.00 -3.42
C GLU A 299 14.10 -2.23 -3.19
N LEU A 300 14.92 -1.42 -3.86
CA LEU A 300 16.38 -1.44 -3.73
C LEU A 300 16.79 -0.23 -2.92
N GLU A 301 17.35 -0.46 -1.74
CA GLU A 301 17.82 0.59 -0.85
C GLU A 301 19.32 0.42 -0.65
N THR A 302 20.09 1.49 -0.74
CA THR A 302 21.50 1.45 -0.38
C THR A 302 21.68 2.03 1.01
N ASP A 303 22.49 1.39 1.85
CA ASP A 303 22.79 1.88 3.19
C ASP A 303 23.46 3.27 3.12
N ASP A 304 22.85 4.27 3.76
CA ASP A 304 23.31 5.66 3.80
C ASP A 304 24.70 5.81 4.43
N ASP A 305 25.10 4.88 5.31
CA ASP A 305 26.41 4.83 5.95
C ASP A 305 27.50 4.21 5.06
N LYS A 306 27.11 3.64 3.90
CA LYS A 306 28.00 2.95 2.95
C LYS A 306 27.90 3.59 1.56
N PRO A 307 28.51 4.77 1.34
CA PRO A 307 28.39 5.50 0.08
C PRO A 307 28.94 4.74 -1.13
N ASP A 308 29.83 3.78 -0.90
CA ASP A 308 30.47 2.94 -1.93
C ASP A 308 29.69 1.65 -2.25
N ALA A 309 28.53 1.40 -1.63
CA ALA A 309 27.69 0.23 -1.91
C ALA A 309 26.94 0.36 -3.26
N VAL A 310 27.70 0.65 -4.31
CA VAL A 310 27.22 0.84 -5.68
C VAL A 310 26.82 -0.48 -6.31
N ILE A 311 25.79 -0.43 -7.16
CA ILE A 311 25.38 -1.57 -7.99
C ILE A 311 25.91 -1.32 -9.41
N GLY A 312 26.84 -2.15 -9.88
CA GLY A 312 27.51 -1.99 -11.17
C GLY A 312 26.57 -2.19 -12.35
N THR A 313 25.83 -3.30 -12.38
CA THR A 313 24.89 -3.67 -13.44
C THR A 313 23.63 -4.30 -12.83
N VAL A 314 22.44 -3.98 -13.36
CA VAL A 314 21.17 -4.57 -12.94
C VAL A 314 20.47 -5.27 -14.10
N ASP A 315 20.09 -6.53 -13.91
CA ASP A 315 19.26 -7.27 -14.85
C ASP A 315 17.89 -7.50 -14.22
N LEU A 316 16.93 -6.69 -14.65
CA LEU A 316 15.59 -6.62 -14.07
C LEU A 316 14.56 -7.05 -15.11
N HIS A 317 13.84 -8.13 -14.84
CA HIS A 317 12.92 -8.74 -15.80
C HIS A 317 11.52 -8.97 -15.24
N ASN A 318 10.50 -8.59 -15.99
CA ASN A 318 9.09 -8.85 -15.64
C ASN A 318 8.74 -8.28 -14.24
N ILE A 319 9.10 -7.02 -14.00
CA ILE A 319 8.85 -6.36 -12.71
C ILE A 319 7.77 -5.29 -12.87
N ASN A 320 6.70 -5.33 -12.07
CA ASN A 320 5.66 -4.30 -12.21
C ASN A 320 6.15 -2.94 -11.69
N LYS A 321 6.84 -2.88 -10.54
CA LYS A 321 7.36 -1.63 -9.98
C LYS A 321 8.73 -1.82 -9.33
N VAL A 322 9.67 -0.95 -9.66
CA VAL A 322 10.97 -0.82 -8.99
C VAL A 322 11.04 0.54 -8.29
N THR A 323 11.39 0.56 -7.02
CA THR A 323 11.75 1.77 -6.27
C THR A 323 13.22 1.62 -5.88
N TRP A 324 14.07 2.56 -6.27
CA TRP A 324 15.51 2.48 -6.08
C TRP A 324 16.02 3.74 -5.37
N HIS A 325 16.59 3.55 -4.18
CA HIS A 325 17.38 4.51 -3.42
C HIS A 325 18.87 4.21 -3.64
N PRO A 326 19.53 4.87 -4.61
CA PRO A 326 20.89 4.53 -5.00
C PRO A 326 21.94 5.03 -4.01
N ALA A 327 23.12 4.41 -4.03
CA ALA A 327 24.29 4.87 -3.30
C ALA A 327 24.66 6.32 -3.65
N ARG A 328 25.30 7.04 -2.73
CA ARG A 328 25.84 8.40 -2.99
C ARG A 328 26.83 8.41 -4.15
N HIS A 329 27.69 7.39 -4.24
CA HIS A 329 28.66 7.27 -5.31
C HIS A 329 28.14 6.53 -6.56
N GLN A 330 26.85 6.17 -6.62
CA GLN A 330 26.27 5.59 -7.83
C GLN A 330 26.38 6.61 -8.97
N ARG A 331 27.03 6.24 -10.07
CA ARG A 331 27.25 7.14 -11.23
C ARG A 331 26.33 6.88 -12.41
N ALA A 332 25.80 5.66 -12.49
CA ALA A 332 25.03 5.23 -13.64
C ALA A 332 24.00 4.16 -13.27
N ILE A 333 22.96 4.03 -14.09
CA ILE A 333 22.03 2.91 -14.07
C ILE A 333 22.20 2.16 -15.39
N HIS A 334 22.87 1.00 -15.33
CA HIS A 334 23.16 0.16 -16.48
C HIS A 334 22.69 -1.28 -16.27
N GLY A 335 22.44 -1.97 -17.38
CA GLY A 335 22.05 -3.38 -17.41
C GLY A 335 20.76 -3.60 -18.19
N ASP A 336 20.23 -4.82 -18.16
CA ASP A 336 19.10 -5.22 -18.97
C ASP A 336 17.77 -5.10 -18.20
N ILE A 337 17.05 -3.99 -18.40
CA ILE A 337 15.77 -3.71 -17.75
C ILE A 337 14.64 -3.95 -18.75
N ARG A 338 14.04 -5.15 -18.72
CA ARG A 338 12.99 -5.59 -19.66
C ARG A 338 11.69 -5.88 -18.98
N ASN A 339 10.59 -5.53 -19.65
CA ASN A 339 9.23 -5.75 -19.14
C ASN A 339 9.03 -5.17 -17.73
N VAL A 340 9.76 -4.10 -17.40
CA VAL A 340 9.59 -3.36 -16.14
C VAL A 340 8.60 -2.22 -16.38
N GLN A 341 7.46 -2.21 -15.69
CA GLN A 341 6.40 -1.23 -15.97
C GLN A 341 6.70 0.14 -15.38
N GLN A 342 7.26 0.18 -14.17
CA GLN A 342 7.54 1.43 -13.46
C GLN A 342 8.89 1.38 -12.76
N VAL A 343 9.68 2.45 -12.89
CA VAL A 343 10.93 2.64 -12.12
C VAL A 343 10.93 4.03 -11.48
N TYR A 344 11.11 4.08 -10.16
CA TYR A 344 11.27 5.31 -9.39
C TYR A 344 12.67 5.34 -8.77
N VAL A 345 13.52 6.26 -9.21
CA VAL A 345 14.85 6.49 -8.63
C VAL A 345 14.77 7.67 -7.68
N MET A 346 14.89 7.41 -6.39
CA MET A 346 14.63 8.36 -5.31
C MET A 346 15.86 8.51 -4.43
N ASN A 347 16.54 9.63 -4.54
CA ASN A 347 17.66 9.94 -3.66
C ASN A 347 17.18 10.71 -2.41
N SER A 348 17.89 10.62 -1.29
CA SER A 348 17.55 11.40 -0.10
C SER A 348 17.85 12.88 -0.33
N PRO A 349 17.00 13.85 0.04
CA PRO A 349 17.31 15.28 -0.10
C PRO A 349 18.58 15.74 0.65
N ARG A 350 19.09 14.91 1.58
CA ARG A 350 20.31 15.17 2.35
C ARG A 350 21.57 14.55 1.74
N ALA A 351 21.41 13.68 0.74
CA ALA A 351 22.49 12.99 0.07
C ALA A 351 22.46 13.37 -1.41
N SER A 352 23.56 13.79 -2.02
CA SER A 352 23.62 13.90 -3.48
C SER A 352 24.18 12.59 -4.05
N THR A 353 23.50 12.05 -5.06
CA THR A 353 23.99 10.91 -5.83
C THR A 353 24.65 11.40 -7.11
N LEU A 354 25.70 10.72 -7.55
CA LEU A 354 26.48 11.09 -8.74
C LEU A 354 25.89 10.58 -10.06
N ILE A 355 24.63 10.10 -10.05
CA ILE A 355 24.00 9.52 -11.25
C ILE A 355 23.93 10.56 -12.37
N SER A 356 24.65 10.29 -13.44
CA SER A 356 24.66 11.08 -14.67
C SER A 356 24.19 10.29 -15.89
N ASP A 357 24.20 8.95 -15.82
CA ASP A 357 23.80 8.06 -16.91
C ASP A 357 22.61 7.19 -16.47
N ILE A 358 21.54 7.23 -17.26
CA ILE A 358 20.28 6.50 -17.04
C ILE A 358 19.91 5.63 -18.25
N SER A 359 20.89 5.26 -19.07
CA SER A 359 20.70 4.48 -20.30
C SER A 359 19.98 3.15 -20.07
N GLY A 360 20.13 2.52 -18.89
CA GLY A 360 19.39 1.31 -18.52
C GLY A 360 17.86 1.50 -18.49
N LEU A 361 17.35 2.74 -18.38
CA LEU A 361 15.92 3.02 -18.28
C LEU A 361 15.21 3.22 -19.63
N THR A 362 15.92 3.03 -20.76
CA THR A 362 15.43 3.37 -22.11
C THR A 362 14.09 2.72 -22.50
N HIS A 363 13.81 1.52 -21.99
CA HIS A 363 12.62 0.74 -22.33
C HIS A 363 11.53 0.76 -21.25
N VAL A 364 11.67 1.58 -20.21
CA VAL A 364 10.71 1.65 -19.11
C VAL A 364 9.59 2.64 -19.45
N PRO A 365 8.31 2.22 -19.47
CA PRO A 365 7.21 3.08 -19.89
C PRO A 365 6.85 4.15 -18.84
N SER A 366 7.09 3.91 -17.55
CA SER A 366 6.84 4.91 -16.50
C SER A 366 8.07 5.12 -15.64
N VAL A 367 8.66 6.31 -15.68
CA VAL A 367 9.89 6.63 -14.93
C VAL A 367 9.65 7.82 -14.00
N GLY A 368 10.12 7.72 -12.76
CA GLY A 368 10.19 8.83 -11.81
C GLY A 368 11.62 9.05 -11.34
N LEU A 369 12.13 10.27 -11.46
CA LEU A 369 13.50 10.64 -11.05
C LEU A 369 13.43 11.77 -10.05
N TYR A 370 14.01 11.58 -8.87
CA TYR A 370 13.93 12.52 -7.75
C TYR A 370 15.30 12.79 -7.15
N TRP A 371 15.66 14.07 -7.03
CA TRP A 371 16.88 14.54 -6.36
C TRP A 371 18.19 14.01 -6.99
N LEU A 372 18.27 14.00 -8.33
CA LEU A 372 19.47 13.62 -9.10
C LEU A 372 20.16 14.86 -9.68
N GLU A 373 20.93 15.57 -8.85
CA GLU A 373 21.51 16.89 -9.19
C GLU A 373 22.52 16.86 -10.35
N HIS A 374 23.15 15.72 -10.61
CA HIS A 374 24.14 15.55 -11.67
C HIS A 374 23.55 15.07 -13.01
N LEU A 375 22.27 14.71 -13.02
CA LEU A 375 21.60 14.24 -14.22
C LEU A 375 21.20 15.41 -15.12
N SER A 376 21.74 15.42 -16.34
CA SER A 376 21.47 16.45 -17.34
C SER A 376 20.94 15.90 -18.67
N ASP A 377 21.33 14.68 -19.04
CA ASP A 377 20.82 14.01 -20.23
C ASP A 377 19.56 13.19 -19.91
N LEU A 378 18.47 13.51 -20.58
CA LEU A 378 17.19 12.79 -20.50
C LEU A 378 16.86 12.03 -21.80
N SER A 379 17.77 12.01 -22.78
CA SER A 379 17.55 11.36 -24.07
C SER A 379 17.18 9.87 -23.96
N PRO A 380 17.65 9.08 -22.97
CA PRO A 380 17.19 7.71 -22.80
C PRO A 380 15.67 7.59 -22.56
N LEU A 381 15.03 8.64 -22.02
CA LEU A 381 13.62 8.61 -21.62
C LEU A 381 12.68 9.19 -22.69
N GLN A 382 13.18 9.46 -23.91
CA GLN A 382 12.38 10.08 -24.98
C GLN A 382 11.15 9.26 -25.41
N HIS A 383 11.14 7.96 -25.12
CA HIS A 383 10.05 7.02 -25.45
C HIS A 383 9.18 6.62 -24.25
N ALA A 384 9.42 7.19 -23.07
CA ALA A 384 8.59 6.90 -21.90
C ALA A 384 7.12 7.34 -22.14
N HIS A 385 6.17 6.61 -21.58
CA HIS A 385 4.75 6.96 -21.59
C HIS A 385 4.40 7.97 -20.48
N SER A 386 5.03 7.83 -19.32
CA SER A 386 4.84 8.68 -18.15
C SER A 386 6.19 9.02 -17.53
N LEU A 387 6.45 10.30 -17.28
CA LEU A 387 7.70 10.77 -16.71
C LEU A 387 7.42 11.75 -15.56
N ARG A 388 8.03 11.50 -14.40
CA ARG A 388 8.05 12.41 -13.26
C ARG A 388 9.47 12.84 -12.97
N LEU A 389 9.74 14.15 -12.99
CA LEU A 389 11.05 14.74 -12.78
C LEU A 389 10.96 15.67 -11.58
N SER A 390 11.66 15.39 -10.50
CA SER A 390 11.64 16.24 -9.31
C SER A 390 13.04 16.64 -8.87
N ASP A 391 13.25 17.94 -8.70
CA ASP A 391 14.49 18.51 -8.16
C ASP A 391 15.75 18.06 -8.93
N LEU A 392 15.68 18.17 -10.27
CA LEU A 392 16.79 17.86 -11.18
C LEU A 392 17.46 19.14 -11.69
N SER A 393 18.74 19.05 -12.05
CA SER A 393 19.52 20.15 -12.64
C SER A 393 19.35 20.30 -14.16
N ILE A 394 18.23 19.82 -14.72
CA ILE A 394 17.97 19.89 -16.15
C ILE A 394 17.76 21.33 -16.61
N THR A 395 18.24 21.65 -17.81
CA THR A 395 18.14 22.99 -18.40
C THR A 395 17.09 23.08 -19.51
N SER A 396 16.61 21.94 -20.02
CA SER A 396 15.74 21.83 -21.21
C SER A 396 14.83 20.60 -21.09
N LEU A 397 13.63 20.63 -21.68
CA LEU A 397 12.73 19.47 -21.85
C LEU A 397 12.79 18.88 -23.26
N ALA A 398 13.69 19.35 -24.13
CA ALA A 398 13.73 18.95 -25.54
C ALA A 398 13.81 17.42 -25.74
N ALA A 399 14.62 16.74 -24.92
CA ALA A 399 14.78 15.29 -24.97
C ALA A 399 13.50 14.50 -24.64
N VAL A 400 12.59 15.08 -23.85
CA VAL A 400 11.37 14.40 -23.36
C VAL A 400 10.09 15.10 -23.83
N CYS A 401 10.20 15.94 -24.86
CA CYS A 401 9.10 16.75 -25.36
C CYS A 401 7.92 15.93 -25.90
N ASN A 402 8.13 14.65 -26.27
CA ASN A 402 7.12 13.76 -26.82
C ASN A 402 6.47 12.83 -25.77
N VAL A 403 6.87 12.90 -24.51
CA VAL A 403 6.32 12.04 -23.45
C VAL A 403 4.84 12.39 -23.19
N PRO A 404 3.89 11.45 -23.30
CA PRO A 404 2.45 11.73 -23.16
C PRO A 404 2.02 12.33 -21.82
N LYS A 405 2.60 11.85 -20.71
CA LYS A 405 2.34 12.36 -19.34
C LYS A 405 3.64 12.84 -18.72
N LEU A 406 3.79 14.15 -18.54
CA LEU A 406 5.01 14.77 -18.04
C LEU A 406 4.71 15.56 -16.77
N ASP A 407 5.33 15.18 -15.66
CA ASP A 407 5.32 15.92 -14.40
C ASP A 407 6.73 16.43 -14.11
N VAL A 408 6.89 17.73 -13.94
CA VAL A 408 8.17 18.39 -13.67
C VAL A 408 7.99 19.27 -12.43
N SER A 409 8.57 18.85 -11.32
CA SER A 409 8.53 19.54 -10.05
C SER A 409 9.92 20.01 -9.61
N MET A 410 10.01 21.19 -9.00
CA MET A 410 11.22 21.70 -8.33
C MET A 410 12.50 21.74 -9.18
N CYS A 411 12.43 21.64 -10.52
CA CYS A 411 13.60 21.69 -11.40
C CYS A 411 14.07 23.15 -11.58
N ARG A 412 14.95 23.61 -10.68
CA ARG A 412 15.34 25.02 -10.56
C ARG A 412 16.19 25.55 -11.70
N ASN A 413 16.77 24.72 -12.56
CA ASN A 413 17.63 25.17 -13.66
C ASN A 413 16.93 25.16 -15.03
N LEU A 414 15.66 24.78 -15.08
CA LEU A 414 14.91 24.61 -16.32
C LEU A 414 14.74 25.95 -17.06
N ARG A 415 15.14 26.01 -18.34
CA ARG A 415 14.97 27.18 -19.23
C ARG A 415 14.19 26.78 -20.48
N LEU A 416 13.05 27.41 -20.72
CA LEU A 416 12.17 27.08 -21.85
C LEU A 416 12.56 27.91 -23.08
N GLN A 417 13.48 27.40 -23.90
CA GLN A 417 13.96 28.10 -25.11
C GLN A 417 13.01 27.92 -26.30
N ASN A 418 11.75 28.33 -26.15
CA ASN A 418 10.67 28.11 -27.14
C ASN A 418 10.40 26.62 -27.43
N GLU A 419 10.51 25.79 -26.40
CA GLU A 419 10.29 24.36 -26.54
C GLU A 419 8.82 24.05 -26.83
N VAL A 420 8.62 23.15 -27.80
CA VAL A 420 7.31 22.60 -28.12
C VAL A 420 7.21 21.24 -27.44
N VAL A 421 6.33 21.15 -26.44
CA VAL A 421 6.08 19.93 -25.67
C VAL A 421 4.76 19.33 -26.13
N TYR A 422 4.83 18.14 -26.73
CA TYR A 422 3.73 17.39 -27.33
C TYR A 422 2.98 16.48 -26.32
N SER A 423 3.24 16.64 -25.02
CA SER A 423 2.52 15.91 -23.96
C SER A 423 1.02 16.16 -23.98
N LYS A 424 0.23 15.11 -23.70
CA LYS A 424 -1.23 15.21 -23.49
C LYS A 424 -1.56 15.74 -22.11
N SER A 425 -0.72 15.43 -21.11
CA SER A 425 -0.87 15.84 -19.73
C SER A 425 0.45 16.41 -19.26
N ILE A 426 0.46 17.68 -18.85
CA ILE A 426 1.67 18.33 -18.31
C ILE A 426 1.38 18.96 -16.95
N HIS A 427 2.23 18.61 -15.98
CA HIS A 427 2.27 19.24 -14.67
C HIS A 427 3.64 19.89 -14.50
N LEU A 428 3.65 21.20 -14.25
CA LEU A 428 4.87 21.97 -13.96
C LEU A 428 4.69 22.65 -12.60
N SER A 429 5.47 22.26 -11.60
CA SER A 429 5.36 22.80 -10.25
C SER A 429 6.71 23.30 -9.73
N ASN A 430 6.73 24.44 -9.05
CA ASN A 430 7.94 25.05 -8.47
C ASN A 430 9.11 25.21 -9.46
N ALA A 431 8.84 25.33 -10.76
CA ALA A 431 9.83 25.60 -11.79
C ALA A 431 10.10 27.11 -11.88
N SER A 432 10.64 27.68 -10.80
CA SER A 432 10.76 29.14 -10.62
C SER A 432 11.60 29.83 -11.71
N ASN A 433 12.54 29.11 -12.33
CA ASN A 433 13.40 29.62 -13.39
C ASN A 433 12.97 29.23 -14.81
N ALA A 434 11.82 28.56 -14.98
CA ALA A 434 11.23 28.31 -16.28
C ALA A 434 10.88 29.63 -16.97
N VAL A 435 11.83 30.17 -17.74
CA VAL A 435 11.73 31.43 -18.48
C VAL A 435 11.49 31.12 -19.95
N GLY A 436 10.58 31.85 -20.57
CA GLY A 436 10.24 31.74 -21.99
C GLY A 436 8.81 31.29 -22.23
N PRO A 437 8.38 31.17 -23.49
CA PRO A 437 7.08 30.63 -23.83
C PRO A 437 7.08 29.09 -23.79
N LEU A 438 6.02 28.51 -23.24
CA LEU A 438 5.76 27.06 -23.26
C LEU A 438 4.72 26.75 -24.33
N HIS A 439 5.06 25.95 -25.34
CA HIS A 439 4.12 25.59 -26.41
C HIS A 439 3.64 24.14 -26.23
N LEU A 440 2.32 23.97 -26.10
CA LEU A 440 1.61 22.73 -25.77
C LEU A 440 0.54 22.41 -26.83
N PRO A 441 0.92 22.04 -28.06
CA PRO A 441 -0.01 21.85 -29.18
C PRO A 441 -0.97 20.65 -28.99
N HIS A 442 -0.69 19.74 -28.07
CA HIS A 442 -1.50 18.52 -27.86
C HIS A 442 -2.06 18.34 -26.44
N ALA A 443 -1.72 19.23 -25.50
CA ALA A 443 -2.13 19.07 -24.10
C ALA A 443 -3.65 19.16 -23.92
N ASP A 444 -4.23 18.11 -23.33
CA ASP A 444 -5.60 18.04 -22.81
C ASP A 444 -5.69 18.49 -21.36
N SER A 445 -4.62 18.29 -20.59
CA SER A 445 -4.58 18.68 -19.18
C SER A 445 -3.28 19.40 -18.85
N VAL A 446 -3.41 20.58 -18.24
CA VAL A 446 -2.28 21.47 -17.93
C VAL A 446 -2.39 21.95 -16.49
N TRP A 447 -1.39 21.65 -15.66
CA TRP A 447 -1.29 22.12 -14.28
C TRP A 447 0.01 22.89 -14.10
N LEU A 448 -0.09 24.16 -13.73
CA LEU A 448 1.06 25.05 -13.51
C LEU A 448 0.99 25.61 -12.09
N THR A 449 1.97 25.30 -11.26
CA THR A 449 1.98 25.75 -9.86
C THR A 449 3.31 26.42 -9.54
N CYS A 450 3.30 27.60 -8.94
CA CYS A 450 4.51 28.31 -8.49
C CYS A 450 5.57 28.53 -9.59
N CYS A 451 5.16 28.67 -10.86
CA CYS A 451 6.05 28.95 -11.99
C CYS A 451 6.27 30.45 -12.15
N GLN A 452 7.11 31.01 -11.29
CA GLN A 452 7.24 32.46 -11.08
C GLN A 452 7.59 33.27 -12.34
N ARG A 453 8.43 32.71 -13.22
CA ARG A 453 8.98 33.42 -14.40
C ARG A 453 8.39 32.97 -15.73
N LEU A 454 7.40 32.08 -15.72
CA LEU A 454 6.73 31.60 -16.93
C LEU A 454 5.85 32.70 -17.51
N ALA A 455 6.28 33.31 -18.61
CA ALA A 455 5.66 34.52 -19.15
C ALA A 455 4.44 34.23 -20.04
N ARG A 456 4.45 33.09 -20.76
CA ARG A 456 3.44 32.78 -21.77
C ARG A 456 3.29 31.28 -21.94
N VAL A 457 2.05 30.82 -22.11
CA VAL A 457 1.75 29.46 -22.55
C VAL A 457 0.89 29.52 -23.80
N ILE A 458 1.18 28.65 -24.77
CA ILE A 458 0.44 28.50 -26.01
C ILE A 458 -0.10 27.08 -25.99
N CYS A 459 -1.41 26.90 -26.02
CA CYS A 459 -2.03 25.58 -25.99
C CYS A 459 -2.98 25.40 -27.18
N LYS A 460 -3.46 24.17 -27.36
CA LYS A 460 -4.47 23.86 -28.39
C LYS A 460 -5.81 24.53 -28.09
N LYS A 461 -6.67 24.60 -29.11
CA LYS A 461 -7.98 25.27 -29.02
C LYS A 461 -8.94 24.65 -28.01
N ARG A 462 -8.85 23.37 -27.68
CA ARG A 462 -9.75 22.72 -26.70
C ARG A 462 -8.90 22.00 -25.68
N VAL A 463 -8.98 22.43 -24.42
CA VAL A 463 -8.26 21.79 -23.30
C VAL A 463 -9.32 21.25 -22.36
N HIS A 464 -9.12 20.09 -21.75
CA HIS A 464 -10.07 19.55 -20.78
C HIS A 464 -9.85 20.19 -19.40
N ASP A 465 -8.63 20.12 -18.89
CA ASP A 465 -8.25 20.67 -17.58
C ASP A 465 -7.16 21.73 -17.71
N TRP A 466 -7.39 22.90 -17.12
CA TRP A 466 -6.40 23.95 -17.05
C TRP A 466 -6.32 24.49 -15.63
N SER A 467 -5.17 24.43 -14.99
CA SER A 467 -4.95 24.89 -13.62
C SER A 467 -3.69 25.74 -13.52
N VAL A 468 -3.80 26.94 -12.97
CA VAL A 468 -2.68 27.86 -12.76
C VAL A 468 -2.75 28.45 -11.36
N TYR A 469 -1.70 28.21 -10.56
CA TYR A 469 -1.62 28.69 -9.19
C TYR A 469 -0.28 29.36 -8.93
N HIS A 470 -0.28 30.57 -8.37
CA HIS A 470 0.94 31.29 -7.98
C HIS A 470 1.99 31.42 -9.11
N CYS A 471 1.52 31.69 -10.34
CA CYS A 471 2.37 31.94 -11.50
C CYS A 471 2.29 33.42 -11.93
N PRO A 472 2.84 34.38 -11.16
CA PRO A 472 2.68 35.82 -11.42
C PRO A 472 3.29 36.29 -12.74
N GLY A 473 4.24 35.54 -13.32
CA GLY A 473 4.76 35.79 -14.66
C GLY A 473 3.72 35.59 -15.77
N LEU A 474 2.74 34.71 -15.54
CA LEU A 474 1.72 34.36 -16.54
C LEU A 474 0.60 35.40 -16.51
N ARG A 475 0.83 36.55 -17.15
CA ARG A 475 -0.10 37.68 -17.17
C ARG A 475 -1.34 37.45 -18.04
N LEU A 476 -1.25 36.54 -19.01
CA LEU A 476 -2.31 36.28 -19.98
C LEU A 476 -2.69 34.80 -19.94
N VAL A 477 -3.99 34.55 -19.76
CA VAL A 477 -4.56 33.21 -19.95
C VAL A 477 -4.47 32.86 -21.44
N PRO A 478 -4.04 31.66 -21.82
CA PRO A 478 -3.90 31.28 -23.22
C PRO A 478 -5.22 31.36 -23.99
N LYS A 479 -5.11 31.62 -25.29
CA LYS A 479 -6.27 31.63 -26.19
C LYS A 479 -6.69 30.20 -26.52
N PHE A 480 -7.62 29.63 -25.75
CA PHE A 480 -8.39 28.44 -26.12
C PHE A 480 -9.76 28.82 -26.72
N HIS A 481 -10.60 27.86 -27.06
CA HIS A 481 -12.01 28.00 -27.45
C HIS A 481 -12.90 27.53 -26.30
N HIS A 482 -12.58 26.38 -25.69
CA HIS A 482 -13.34 25.79 -24.57
C HIS A 482 -12.40 25.09 -23.58
N VAL A 483 -12.74 25.15 -22.29
CA VAL A 483 -12.12 24.39 -21.20
C VAL A 483 -13.19 23.75 -20.31
N ALA A 484 -13.13 22.45 -20.06
CA ALA A 484 -14.12 21.82 -19.18
C ALA A 484 -13.95 22.28 -17.73
N HIS A 485 -12.70 22.28 -17.23
CA HIS A 485 -12.38 22.73 -15.89
C HIS A 485 -11.20 23.69 -15.87
N LEU A 486 -11.46 24.94 -15.49
CA LEU A 486 -10.47 26.00 -15.40
C LEU A 486 -10.26 26.39 -13.95
N SER A 487 -9.04 26.30 -13.43
CA SER A 487 -8.68 26.82 -12.13
C SER A 487 -7.56 27.86 -12.22
N LEU A 488 -7.75 29.02 -11.59
CA LEU A 488 -6.87 30.18 -11.71
C LEU A 488 -6.63 30.85 -10.35
N ASP A 489 -5.44 31.43 -10.19
CA ASP A 489 -5.17 32.47 -9.19
C ASP A 489 -5.91 33.77 -9.61
N ALA A 490 -6.60 34.44 -8.70
CA ALA A 490 -7.60 35.46 -9.03
C ALA A 490 -7.05 36.84 -9.41
N ARG A 491 -5.86 36.89 -10.02
CA ARG A 491 -5.29 38.12 -10.59
C ARG A 491 -5.83 38.41 -12.01
N VAL A 492 -6.94 37.80 -12.38
CA VAL A 492 -7.56 37.90 -13.71
C VAL A 492 -8.31 39.24 -13.81
N GLN A 493 -8.12 39.99 -14.89
CA GLN A 493 -8.87 41.23 -15.15
C GLN A 493 -10.35 40.94 -15.44
N ARG A 494 -11.23 41.91 -15.18
CA ARG A 494 -12.69 41.79 -15.40
C ARG A 494 -13.02 41.28 -16.81
N GLU A 495 -12.44 41.90 -17.82
CA GLU A 495 -12.70 41.61 -19.23
C GLU A 495 -12.30 40.16 -19.57
N CYS A 496 -11.19 39.70 -19.01
CA CYS A 496 -10.75 38.31 -19.15
C CYS A 496 -11.74 37.35 -18.48
N LEU A 497 -12.25 37.68 -17.30
CA LEU A 497 -13.19 36.82 -16.58
C LEU A 497 -14.47 36.59 -17.40
N VAL A 498 -14.98 37.62 -18.08
CA VAL A 498 -16.15 37.51 -18.99
C VAL A 498 -15.91 36.55 -20.12
N HIS A 499 -14.76 36.68 -20.78
CA HIS A 499 -14.42 35.77 -21.85
C HIS A 499 -14.21 34.33 -21.38
N LEU A 500 -13.78 34.14 -20.13
CA LEU A 500 -13.55 32.82 -19.57
C LEU A 500 -14.86 32.11 -19.20
N THR A 501 -15.81 32.80 -18.55
CA THR A 501 -17.09 32.17 -18.15
C THR A 501 -17.83 31.59 -19.35
N HIS A 502 -17.89 32.29 -20.48
CA HIS A 502 -18.52 31.79 -21.71
C HIS A 502 -17.81 30.60 -22.38
N ARG A 503 -16.60 30.25 -21.92
CA ARG A 503 -15.74 29.24 -22.52
C ARG A 503 -15.34 28.15 -21.53
N THR A 504 -16.00 28.11 -20.38
CA THR A 504 -15.72 27.14 -19.31
C THR A 504 -16.98 26.53 -18.73
N ASP A 505 -16.97 25.21 -18.50
CA ASP A 505 -18.07 24.53 -17.82
C ASP A 505 -17.96 24.71 -16.29
N ALA A 506 -16.75 24.61 -15.75
CA ALA A 506 -16.44 24.84 -14.35
C ALA A 506 -15.22 25.77 -14.19
N LEU A 507 -15.36 26.80 -13.35
CA LEU A 507 -14.33 27.81 -13.08
C LEU A 507 -14.03 27.88 -11.58
N ASP A 508 -12.83 27.49 -11.18
CA ASP A 508 -12.30 27.60 -9.82
C ASP A 508 -11.34 28.81 -9.70
N LEU A 509 -11.65 29.72 -8.79
CA LEU A 509 -10.89 30.95 -8.57
C LEU A 509 -10.28 30.90 -7.17
N LYS A 510 -8.95 30.86 -7.08
CA LYS A 510 -8.22 30.96 -5.81
C LYS A 510 -7.68 32.37 -5.66
N CYS A 511 -8.25 33.14 -4.73
CA CYS A 511 -8.17 34.59 -4.72
C CYS A 511 -7.52 35.14 -3.45
N ALA A 512 -6.62 36.11 -3.64
CA ALA A 512 -6.09 36.96 -2.56
C ALA A 512 -6.83 38.33 -2.42
N SER A 513 -7.78 38.64 -3.31
CA SER A 513 -8.56 39.89 -3.36
C SER A 513 -10.02 39.68 -3.79
N SER A 514 -10.84 39.13 -2.89
CA SER A 514 -12.21 38.64 -3.16
C SER A 514 -13.21 39.69 -3.66
N GLU A 515 -13.18 40.92 -3.15
CA GLU A 515 -14.26 41.89 -3.40
C GLU A 515 -14.38 42.28 -4.87
N ARG A 516 -13.26 42.55 -5.54
CA ARG A 516 -13.27 42.90 -6.98
C ARG A 516 -13.71 41.72 -7.84
N ALA A 517 -13.23 40.52 -7.52
CA ALA A 517 -13.61 39.31 -8.24
C ALA A 517 -15.11 39.03 -8.12
N LEU A 518 -15.69 39.17 -6.92
CA LEU A 518 -17.13 39.01 -6.70
C LEU A 518 -17.96 40.07 -7.42
N ALA A 519 -17.54 41.33 -7.38
CA ALA A 519 -18.20 42.40 -8.15
C ALA A 519 -18.17 42.10 -9.66
N TRP A 520 -17.06 41.59 -10.18
CA TRP A 520 -16.97 41.20 -11.59
C TRP A 520 -17.85 40.00 -11.92
N LEU A 521 -17.91 38.97 -11.07
CA LEU A 521 -18.75 37.80 -11.31
C LEU A 521 -20.25 38.13 -11.35
N ASN A 522 -20.72 39.11 -10.56
CA ASN A 522 -22.10 39.58 -10.61
C ASN A 522 -22.51 40.14 -11.98
N ASP A 523 -21.56 40.76 -12.69
CA ASP A 523 -21.83 41.42 -13.97
C ASP A 523 -21.73 40.46 -15.18
N VAL A 524 -21.27 39.22 -14.96
CA VAL A 524 -20.59 38.45 -16.00
C VAL A 524 -21.07 37.02 -16.12
N ALA A 525 -21.49 36.41 -15.02
CA ALA A 525 -21.72 34.99 -15.04
C ALA A 525 -23.05 34.64 -15.71
N ASP A 526 -22.95 33.89 -16.81
CA ASP A 526 -24.06 33.13 -17.35
C ASP A 526 -24.48 32.06 -16.32
N ALA A 527 -25.76 31.71 -16.29
CA ALA A 527 -26.32 30.73 -15.35
C ALA A 527 -25.77 29.31 -15.56
N THR A 528 -25.05 29.05 -16.65
CA THR A 528 -24.58 27.71 -17.04
C THR A 528 -23.24 27.31 -16.43
N THR A 529 -22.36 28.26 -16.11
CA THR A 529 -21.00 27.95 -15.63
C THR A 529 -21.00 27.76 -14.12
N LYS A 530 -20.46 26.64 -13.65
CA LYS A 530 -20.29 26.41 -12.22
C LYS A 530 -19.06 27.13 -11.71
N ILE A 531 -19.23 28.04 -10.77
CA ILE A 531 -18.11 28.82 -10.22
C ILE A 531 -17.80 28.36 -8.80
N SER A 532 -16.54 28.07 -8.56
CA SER A 532 -15.95 27.83 -7.25
C SER A 532 -15.04 29.01 -6.91
N LEU A 533 -15.20 29.61 -5.73
CA LEU A 533 -14.34 30.70 -5.27
C LEU A 533 -13.71 30.33 -3.93
N ARG A 534 -12.38 30.33 -3.86
CA ARG A 534 -11.64 30.25 -2.60
C ARG A 534 -10.95 31.57 -2.34
N THR A 535 -11.18 32.19 -1.19
CA THR A 535 -10.56 33.45 -0.78
C THR A 535 -9.95 33.35 0.61
N ASP A 536 -8.73 33.86 0.76
CA ASP A 536 -8.10 34.03 2.08
C ASP A 536 -8.59 35.29 2.81
N ARG A 537 -9.24 36.22 2.10
CA ARG A 537 -9.82 37.44 2.66
C ARG A 537 -11.16 37.18 3.32
N VAL A 538 -11.46 38.01 4.30
CA VAL A 538 -12.76 38.09 4.93
C VAL A 538 -13.75 38.76 3.98
N LEU A 539 -14.92 38.16 3.79
CA LEU A 539 -16.05 38.82 3.13
C LEU A 539 -16.73 39.81 4.06
N GLU A 540 -16.96 41.02 3.55
CA GLU A 540 -17.72 42.04 4.26
C GLU A 540 -19.23 41.72 4.19
N PRO A 541 -20.01 42.02 5.24
CA PRO A 541 -21.42 41.63 5.32
C PRO A 541 -22.29 42.14 4.19
N THR A 542 -21.94 43.25 3.55
CA THR A 542 -22.71 43.85 2.45
C THR A 542 -22.42 43.23 1.08
N THR A 543 -21.50 42.26 1.01
CA THR A 543 -21.06 41.67 -0.27
C THR A 543 -22.15 40.78 -0.87
N THR A 544 -22.72 41.17 -2.01
CA THR A 544 -23.67 40.34 -2.76
C THR A 544 -22.93 39.27 -3.54
N LEU A 545 -23.33 38.00 -3.36
CA LEU A 545 -22.77 36.89 -4.12
C LEU A 545 -23.54 36.65 -5.43
N PRO A 546 -22.84 36.32 -6.51
CA PRO A 546 -23.46 36.03 -7.79
C PRO A 546 -24.21 34.69 -7.76
N PRO A 547 -25.35 34.57 -8.46
CA PRO A 547 -26.19 33.37 -8.43
C PRO A 547 -25.53 32.12 -9.04
N CYS A 548 -24.50 32.30 -9.87
CA CYS A 548 -23.71 31.23 -10.49
C CYS A 548 -22.70 30.55 -9.54
N LEU A 549 -22.52 31.08 -8.32
CA LEU A 549 -21.52 30.60 -7.38
C LEU A 549 -22.01 29.31 -6.71
N ASP A 550 -21.46 28.18 -7.15
CA ASP A 550 -21.82 26.85 -6.65
C ASP A 550 -21.01 26.50 -5.38
N HIS A 551 -19.73 26.88 -5.34
CA HIS A 551 -18.84 26.64 -4.20
C HIS A 551 -18.14 27.91 -3.71
N LEU A 552 -18.06 28.10 -2.40
CA LEU A 552 -17.37 29.22 -1.76
C LEU A 552 -16.53 28.74 -0.57
N ASP A 553 -15.24 29.06 -0.54
CA ASP A 553 -14.33 28.90 0.60
C ASP A 553 -13.83 30.27 1.03
N THR A 554 -14.18 30.72 2.24
CA THR A 554 -13.94 32.10 2.67
C THR A 554 -13.72 32.24 4.17
N GLU A 555 -13.01 33.30 4.56
CA GLU A 555 -13.01 33.76 5.95
C GLU A 555 -14.25 34.64 6.22
N VAL A 556 -14.81 34.59 7.44
CA VAL A 556 -15.97 35.39 7.86
C VAL A 556 -15.69 36.07 9.20
N LYS A 557 -16.04 37.36 9.32
CA LYS A 557 -15.90 38.18 10.54
C LYS A 557 -17.19 38.27 11.36
N ASP A 558 -18.34 38.13 10.72
CA ASP A 558 -19.67 38.36 11.29
C ASP A 558 -20.68 37.41 10.64
N SER A 559 -21.58 36.82 11.44
CA SER A 559 -22.67 35.96 10.95
C SER A 559 -23.63 36.70 10.03
N ALA A 560 -23.73 38.03 10.13
CA ALA A 560 -24.53 38.85 9.21
C ALA A 560 -24.15 38.63 7.73
N ALA A 561 -22.88 38.31 7.43
CA ALA A 561 -22.44 38.02 6.07
C ALA A 561 -23.09 36.76 5.47
N LEU A 562 -23.53 35.80 6.30
CA LEU A 562 -24.10 34.54 5.83
C LEU A 562 -25.47 34.70 5.16
N VAL A 563 -26.20 35.79 5.45
CA VAL A 563 -27.46 36.13 4.77
C VAL A 563 -27.28 36.27 3.26
N HIS A 564 -26.11 36.73 2.83
CA HIS A 564 -25.77 36.91 1.42
C HIS A 564 -25.24 35.64 0.75
N MET A 565 -25.02 34.56 1.52
CA MET A 565 -24.49 33.28 1.03
C MET A 565 -25.56 32.21 0.77
N ARG A 566 -26.84 32.58 0.87
CA ARG A 566 -27.99 31.68 0.75
C ARG A 566 -28.10 30.92 -0.58
N ASN A 567 -27.43 31.35 -1.64
CA ASN A 567 -27.49 30.72 -2.97
C ASN A 567 -26.34 29.74 -3.24
N VAL A 568 -25.34 29.68 -2.34
CA VAL A 568 -24.19 28.79 -2.50
C VAL A 568 -24.58 27.37 -2.13
N ARG A 569 -24.23 26.39 -2.97
CA ARG A 569 -24.55 24.98 -2.71
C ARG A 569 -23.53 24.33 -1.77
N SER A 570 -22.26 24.65 -1.93
CA SER A 570 -21.15 24.11 -1.13
C SER A 570 -20.36 25.25 -0.48
N LEU A 571 -20.38 25.33 0.85
CA LEU A 571 -19.82 26.45 1.59
C LEU A 571 -18.78 25.98 2.60
N HIS A 572 -17.56 26.50 2.48
CA HIS A 572 -16.48 26.34 3.44
C HIS A 572 -16.18 27.69 4.13
N ILE A 573 -16.43 27.74 5.43
CA ILE A 573 -16.27 28.92 6.27
C ILE A 573 -15.07 28.74 7.18
N ARG A 574 -14.21 29.75 7.23
CA ARG A 574 -13.17 29.91 8.25
C ARG A 574 -13.52 31.11 9.14
N PRO A 575 -14.13 30.91 10.32
CA PRO A 575 -14.42 32.03 11.21
C PRO A 575 -13.14 32.69 11.69
N LYS A 576 -13.13 34.02 11.78
CA LYS A 576 -11.99 34.78 12.33
C LYS A 576 -11.86 34.55 13.85
N LEU A 577 -10.64 34.63 14.36
CA LEU A 577 -10.23 34.32 15.74
C LEU A 577 -11.02 34.97 16.90
N LEU A 578 -11.89 35.96 16.66
CA LEU A 578 -12.66 36.64 17.71
C LEU A 578 -14.14 36.24 17.74
N MET A 579 -14.61 35.44 16.79
CA MET A 579 -16.00 35.00 16.77
C MET A 579 -16.24 33.91 17.81
N LYS A 580 -17.19 34.13 18.72
CA LYS A 580 -17.63 33.09 19.67
C LYS A 580 -18.69 32.19 19.06
N GLU A 581 -19.58 32.76 18.26
CA GLU A 581 -20.73 32.08 17.68
C GLU A 581 -20.88 32.47 16.21
N ILE A 582 -21.42 31.57 15.40
CA ILE A 582 -21.72 31.80 13.98
C ILE A 582 -23.12 31.27 13.67
N ASP A 583 -24.07 32.18 13.43
CA ASP A 583 -25.44 31.81 13.05
C ASP A 583 -25.52 31.41 11.58
N VAL A 584 -25.61 30.11 11.33
CA VAL A 584 -25.72 29.54 9.99
C VAL A 584 -27.16 29.42 9.52
N SER A 585 -28.17 29.79 10.33
CA SER A 585 -29.58 29.68 9.95
C SER A 585 -29.98 30.34 8.61
N PRO A 586 -29.30 31.40 8.11
CA PRO A 586 -29.65 31.99 6.81
C PRO A 586 -29.30 31.13 5.58
N LEU A 587 -28.53 30.04 5.73
CA LEU A 587 -27.93 29.28 4.63
C LEU A 587 -28.90 28.25 3.97
N THR A 588 -30.11 28.66 3.64
CA THR A 588 -31.23 27.75 3.30
C THR A 588 -31.01 26.82 2.09
N ASN A 589 -30.14 27.16 1.13
CA ASN A 589 -29.84 26.31 -0.03
C ASN A 589 -28.51 25.55 0.05
N VAL A 590 -27.76 25.67 1.16
CA VAL A 590 -26.49 24.96 1.32
C VAL A 590 -26.74 23.46 1.48
N VAL A 591 -26.07 22.66 0.65
CA VAL A 591 -26.09 21.19 0.65
C VAL A 591 -24.87 20.64 1.38
N ASP A 592 -23.71 21.26 1.21
CA ASP A 592 -22.46 20.85 1.86
C ASP A 592 -21.88 22.03 2.65
N LEU A 593 -21.81 21.88 3.98
CA LEU A 593 -21.27 22.90 4.88
C LEU A 593 -19.99 22.41 5.54
N HIS A 594 -18.94 23.22 5.46
CA HIS A 594 -17.67 22.98 6.10
C HIS A 594 -17.30 24.20 6.95
N ILE A 595 -17.02 24.02 8.25
CA ILE A 595 -16.60 25.11 9.14
C ILE A 595 -15.28 24.72 9.80
N GLN A 596 -14.25 25.53 9.64
CA GLN A 596 -12.92 25.31 10.20
C GLN A 596 -12.49 26.49 11.09
N ALA A 597 -12.49 26.29 12.42
CA ALA A 597 -12.06 27.32 13.37
C ALA A 597 -10.52 27.32 13.56
N THR A 598 -9.89 28.49 13.70
CA THR A 598 -8.41 28.59 13.63
C THR A 598 -7.68 28.68 14.97
N ALA A 599 -8.35 29.00 16.09
CA ALA A 599 -7.76 28.86 17.45
C ALA A 599 -8.79 29.00 18.59
N THR A 600 -9.79 29.86 18.41
CA THR A 600 -10.91 30.00 19.35
C THR A 600 -12.05 29.13 18.87
N ALA A 601 -12.59 28.31 19.76
CA ALA A 601 -13.62 27.37 19.41
C ALA A 601 -14.93 28.13 19.15
N VAL A 602 -15.29 28.27 17.88
CA VAL A 602 -16.52 28.95 17.43
C VAL A 602 -17.69 27.97 17.54
N SER A 603 -18.84 28.45 18.02
CA SER A 603 -20.08 27.67 18.07
C SER A 603 -20.98 27.97 16.87
N PRO A 604 -21.18 27.01 15.94
CA PRO A 604 -22.21 27.15 14.92
C PRO A 604 -23.59 26.99 15.53
N ILE A 605 -24.43 28.03 15.41
CA ILE A 605 -25.84 28.02 15.84
C ILE A 605 -26.76 28.02 14.62
N GLY A 606 -27.97 27.49 14.76
CA GLY A 606 -28.95 27.47 13.66
C GLY A 606 -28.78 26.34 12.63
N LEU A 607 -27.93 25.33 12.89
CA LEU A 607 -27.75 24.17 11.99
C LEU A 607 -29.06 23.45 11.66
N HIS A 608 -29.99 23.38 12.63
CA HIS A 608 -31.31 22.77 12.48
C HIS A 608 -32.22 23.47 11.45
N ALA A 609 -31.94 24.73 11.10
CA ALA A 609 -32.70 25.46 10.09
C ALA A 609 -32.36 25.04 8.64
N LEU A 610 -31.26 24.31 8.44
CA LEU A 610 -30.70 23.97 7.14
C LEU A 610 -31.31 22.69 6.55
N ARG A 611 -32.52 22.80 6.01
CA ARG A 611 -33.32 21.65 5.53
C ARG A 611 -32.73 20.91 4.31
N ASN A 612 -31.83 21.54 3.57
CA ASN A 612 -31.24 20.96 2.35
C ASN A 612 -29.85 20.33 2.59
N LEU A 613 -29.36 20.38 3.83
CA LEU A 613 -28.01 19.98 4.19
C LEU A 613 -27.86 18.45 4.09
N GLN A 614 -26.86 18.00 3.34
CA GLN A 614 -26.52 16.59 3.17
C GLN A 614 -25.19 16.23 3.86
N THR A 615 -24.25 17.18 3.88
CA THR A 615 -22.94 16.99 4.50
C THR A 615 -22.62 18.15 5.43
N VAL A 616 -22.16 17.83 6.63
CA VAL A 616 -21.59 18.81 7.57
C VAL A 616 -20.24 18.32 8.03
N ASN A 617 -19.22 19.16 7.88
CA ASN A 617 -17.92 18.92 8.48
C ASN A 617 -17.56 20.11 9.37
N LEU A 618 -17.36 19.86 10.67
CA LEU A 618 -16.96 20.86 11.65
C LEU A 618 -15.56 20.49 12.14
N TYR A 619 -14.64 21.45 12.08
CA TYR A 619 -13.28 21.31 12.56
C TYR A 619 -13.10 22.34 13.68
N THR A 620 -12.57 21.88 14.82
CA THR A 620 -12.17 22.71 15.97
C THR A 620 -13.26 23.63 16.53
N CYS A 621 -14.53 23.33 16.25
CA CYS A 621 -15.70 24.07 16.75
C CYS A 621 -16.06 23.72 18.21
N ARG A 622 -16.71 24.63 18.94
CA ARG A 622 -17.30 24.36 20.26
C ARG A 622 -18.82 24.29 20.13
N LEU A 623 -19.38 23.13 20.41
CA LEU A 623 -20.82 22.89 20.35
C LEU A 623 -21.45 23.24 21.70
N THR A 624 -22.53 24.01 21.72
CA THR A 624 -23.22 24.43 22.96
C THR A 624 -24.60 23.76 23.09
N ASP A 625 -24.96 23.44 24.35
CA ASP A 625 -26.02 22.50 24.76
C ASP A 625 -27.42 22.76 24.19
N ASP A 626 -27.76 24.00 23.83
CA ASP A 626 -29.14 24.34 23.46
C ASP A 626 -29.45 24.20 21.95
N HIS A 627 -28.44 24.13 21.08
CA HIS A 627 -28.65 24.30 19.63
C HIS A 627 -27.80 23.42 18.69
N ALA A 628 -26.92 22.57 19.20
CA ALA A 628 -26.15 21.62 18.39
C ALA A 628 -26.95 20.34 18.02
N LEU A 629 -28.25 20.52 17.73
CA LEU A 629 -29.07 19.52 17.06
C LEU A 629 -28.66 19.51 15.59
N VAL A 630 -27.82 18.54 15.22
CA VAL A 630 -27.75 18.10 13.83
C VAL A 630 -28.87 17.08 13.66
N SER A 631 -30.11 17.59 13.68
CA SER A 631 -31.30 16.82 13.36
C SER A 631 -31.76 17.22 11.97
N SER A 632 -31.69 16.29 11.04
CA SER A 632 -32.39 16.43 9.77
C SER A 632 -33.80 15.85 9.91
N PRO A 633 -34.81 16.35 9.17
CA PRO A 633 -36.15 15.80 9.25
C PRO A 633 -36.17 14.33 8.77
N PRO A 634 -37.03 13.45 9.31
CA PRO A 634 -36.98 11.99 9.07
C PRO A 634 -37.00 11.59 7.59
N ASP A 635 -37.62 12.39 6.73
CA ASP A 635 -37.73 12.19 5.30
C ASP A 635 -36.44 12.50 4.52
N ARG A 636 -35.47 13.20 5.14
CA ARG A 636 -34.20 13.61 4.51
C ARG A 636 -33.03 13.50 5.50
N PRO A 637 -32.56 12.28 5.83
CA PRO A 637 -31.43 12.08 6.73
C PRO A 637 -30.16 12.79 6.23
N LEU A 638 -29.38 13.35 7.15
CA LEU A 638 -28.07 13.91 6.85
C LEU A 638 -27.16 12.75 6.43
N LYS A 639 -26.60 12.81 5.21
CA LYS A 639 -25.75 11.73 4.69
C LYS A 639 -24.47 11.58 5.51
N LYS A 640 -23.87 12.70 5.93
CA LYS A 640 -22.59 12.68 6.64
C LYS A 640 -22.41 13.86 7.60
N LEU A 641 -22.04 13.56 8.84
CA LEU A 641 -21.59 14.50 9.86
C LEU A 641 -20.17 14.14 10.31
N VAL A 642 -19.23 15.09 10.20
CA VAL A 642 -17.87 14.94 10.70
C VAL A 642 -17.60 16.01 11.75
N LEU A 643 -17.16 15.58 12.93
CA LEU A 643 -16.68 16.43 14.02
C LEU A 643 -15.20 16.13 14.25
N HIS A 644 -14.32 17.01 13.82
CA HIS A 644 -12.87 16.86 13.98
C HIS A 644 -12.35 17.85 15.01
N GLU A 645 -11.79 17.36 16.13
CA GLU A 645 -11.26 18.18 17.22
C GLU A 645 -12.28 19.17 17.81
N CYS A 646 -13.58 18.87 17.68
CA CYS A 646 -14.64 19.68 18.28
C CYS A 646 -14.73 19.46 19.81
N THR A 647 -15.33 20.40 20.52
CA THR A 647 -15.57 20.32 21.98
C THR A 647 -17.00 20.71 22.34
N GLY A 648 -17.38 20.55 23.61
CA GLY A 648 -18.70 20.96 24.11
C GLY A 648 -19.68 19.80 24.08
N THR A 649 -20.93 20.05 23.71
CA THR A 649 -21.99 19.04 23.77
C THR A 649 -22.80 18.99 22.48
N ALA A 650 -23.29 17.80 22.10
CA ALA A 650 -24.03 17.63 20.86
C ALA A 650 -25.16 16.60 20.99
N VAL A 651 -26.24 16.87 20.26
CA VAL A 651 -27.34 15.94 20.00
C VAL A 651 -27.31 15.58 18.53
N VAL A 652 -27.07 14.30 18.22
CA VAL A 652 -26.98 13.81 16.84
C VAL A 652 -28.20 12.95 16.56
N ARG A 653 -29.03 13.35 15.58
CA ARG A 653 -30.25 12.61 15.21
C ARG A 653 -30.39 12.47 13.70
N ASN A 654 -30.86 11.32 13.25
CA ASN A 654 -31.20 11.07 11.83
C ASN A 654 -30.01 11.33 10.88
N VAL A 655 -28.91 10.60 11.11
CA VAL A 655 -27.66 10.74 10.36
C VAL A 655 -27.25 9.37 9.78
N VAL A 656 -26.92 9.31 8.49
CA VAL A 656 -26.47 8.05 7.88
C VAL A 656 -25.05 7.70 8.34
N SER A 657 -24.14 8.67 8.36
CA SER A 657 -22.74 8.48 8.77
C SER A 657 -22.28 9.60 9.70
N PHE A 658 -22.01 9.25 10.95
CA PHE A 658 -21.44 10.14 11.95
C PHE A 658 -19.98 9.73 12.24
N ILE A 659 -19.07 10.69 12.15
CA ILE A 659 -17.64 10.49 12.40
C ILE A 659 -17.15 11.57 13.36
N MET A 660 -16.62 11.16 14.51
CA MET A 660 -15.95 12.02 15.47
C MET A 660 -14.48 11.61 15.56
N ILE A 661 -13.56 12.58 15.38
CA ILE A 661 -12.12 12.33 15.36
C ILE A 661 -11.45 13.34 16.29
N ARG A 662 -10.67 12.86 17.26
CA ARG A 662 -9.87 13.63 18.23
C ARG A 662 -10.67 14.71 18.99
N GLY A 663 -11.99 14.55 19.10
CA GLY A 663 -12.90 15.56 19.68
C GLY A 663 -13.27 15.30 21.14
N GLY A 664 -13.43 16.36 21.94
CA GLY A 664 -13.94 16.30 23.32
C GLY A 664 -15.44 16.59 23.44
N VAL A 665 -16.24 16.17 22.46
CA VAL A 665 -17.69 16.43 22.45
C VAL A 665 -18.40 15.42 23.34
N ARG A 666 -19.21 15.90 24.29
CA ARG A 666 -20.15 15.09 25.07
C ARG A 666 -21.41 14.87 24.25
N LEU A 667 -21.68 13.64 23.87
CA LEU A 667 -22.88 13.29 23.12
C LEU A 667 -24.02 13.12 24.10
N THR A 668 -24.89 14.12 24.24
CA THR A 668 -26.03 14.02 25.17
C THR A 668 -27.10 13.08 24.65
N GLN A 669 -27.21 12.96 23.31
CA GLN A 669 -28.06 11.98 22.68
C GLN A 669 -27.55 11.62 21.28
N LEU A 670 -27.64 10.34 20.94
CA LEU A 670 -27.29 9.80 19.63
C LEU A 670 -28.42 8.89 19.15
N SER A 671 -29.31 9.39 18.28
CA SER A 671 -30.46 8.64 17.80
C SER A 671 -30.56 8.50 16.29
N ASP A 672 -31.11 7.37 15.81
CA ASP A 672 -31.41 7.15 14.39
C ASP A 672 -30.17 7.31 13.50
N VAL A 673 -29.05 6.70 13.92
CA VAL A 673 -27.77 6.79 13.23
C VAL A 673 -27.36 5.44 12.63
N THR A 674 -27.12 5.40 11.33
CA THR A 674 -26.78 4.13 10.66
C THR A 674 -25.34 3.70 10.97
N ARG A 675 -24.38 4.62 10.93
CA ARG A 675 -22.97 4.35 11.21
C ARG A 675 -22.37 5.43 12.06
N VAL A 676 -21.74 5.04 13.17
CA VAL A 676 -21.03 5.91 14.10
C VAL A 676 -19.59 5.44 14.18
N ARG A 677 -18.65 6.36 14.00
CA ARG A 677 -17.24 6.15 14.32
C ARG A 677 -16.77 7.24 15.26
N ILE A 678 -16.19 6.84 16.38
CA ILE A 678 -15.68 7.74 17.41
C ILE A 678 -14.22 7.38 17.64
N ASP A 679 -13.35 8.33 17.42
CA ASP A 679 -11.92 8.30 17.77
C ASP A 679 -11.69 9.56 18.62
N THR A 680 -11.38 9.41 19.90
CA THR A 680 -11.12 10.56 20.78
C THR A 680 -10.03 10.30 21.81
N LEU A 681 -9.23 11.34 22.05
CA LEU A 681 -8.22 11.33 23.11
C LEU A 681 -8.79 11.66 24.50
N LYS A 682 -10.06 12.09 24.58
CA LYS A 682 -10.72 12.45 25.84
C LYS A 682 -11.73 11.38 26.24
N PRO A 683 -12.07 11.25 27.53
CA PRO A 683 -13.08 10.31 27.98
C PRO A 683 -14.41 10.52 27.23
N LEU A 684 -14.85 9.49 26.51
CA LEU A 684 -16.09 9.51 25.75
C LEU A 684 -17.27 9.42 26.70
N ARG A 685 -18.14 10.43 26.64
CA ARG A 685 -19.41 10.49 27.35
C ARG A 685 -20.55 10.52 26.35
N VAL A 686 -21.34 9.45 26.34
CA VAL A 686 -22.59 9.35 25.59
C VAL A 686 -23.71 9.19 26.60
N LEU A 687 -24.64 10.12 26.74
CA LEU A 687 -25.64 10.03 27.82
C LEU A 687 -26.86 9.18 27.44
N SER A 688 -27.14 9.07 26.15
CA SER A 688 -28.24 8.26 25.64
C SER A 688 -28.01 7.90 24.17
N THR A 689 -28.28 6.65 23.81
CA THR A 689 -28.32 6.18 22.43
C THR A 689 -29.70 5.59 22.11
N HIS A 690 -30.12 5.65 20.85
CA HIS A 690 -31.36 5.01 20.41
C HIS A 690 -31.32 4.69 18.92
N ASN A 691 -31.70 3.48 18.50
CA ASN A 691 -31.76 3.11 17.09
C ASN A 691 -30.44 3.40 16.33
N VAL A 692 -29.31 3.00 16.92
CA VAL A 692 -27.98 3.16 16.31
C VAL A 692 -27.56 1.82 15.71
N ARG A 693 -27.50 1.71 14.38
CA ARG A 693 -27.24 0.42 13.72
C ARG A 693 -25.81 -0.08 13.93
N THR A 694 -24.81 0.80 13.93
CA THR A 694 -23.41 0.42 14.14
C THR A 694 -22.63 1.55 14.78
N CYS A 695 -21.94 1.26 15.87
CA CYS A 695 -21.07 2.18 16.59
C CYS A 695 -19.70 1.55 16.78
N ARG A 696 -18.65 2.25 16.34
CA ARG A 696 -17.26 1.88 16.54
C ARG A 696 -16.57 2.97 17.33
N VAL A 697 -15.93 2.60 18.43
CA VAL A 697 -15.14 3.46 19.30
C VAL A 697 -13.70 2.98 19.24
N ASP A 698 -12.79 3.85 18.80
CA ASP A 698 -11.36 3.57 18.62
C ASP A 698 -10.53 4.44 19.59
N CYS A 699 -9.50 3.88 20.24
CA CYS A 699 -8.42 4.61 20.94
C CYS A 699 -8.89 5.60 22.02
N THR A 700 -9.87 5.24 22.84
CA THR A 700 -10.58 6.17 23.72
C THR A 700 -10.78 5.62 25.14
N SER A 701 -10.65 6.49 26.15
CA SER A 701 -11.17 6.20 27.50
C SER A 701 -12.70 6.29 27.49
N VAL A 702 -13.42 5.28 27.94
CA VAL A 702 -14.90 5.29 27.96
C VAL A 702 -15.37 5.66 29.36
N ALA A 703 -16.15 6.74 29.49
CA ALA A 703 -16.62 7.18 30.80
C ALA A 703 -17.63 6.18 31.41
N PRO A 704 -17.70 6.05 32.75
CA PRO A 704 -18.57 5.08 33.40
C PRO A 704 -20.06 5.40 33.24
N ASP A 705 -20.40 6.65 32.89
CA ASP A 705 -21.74 7.13 32.59
C ASP A 705 -22.09 7.05 31.09
N ALA A 706 -21.28 6.40 30.26
CA ALA A 706 -21.55 6.24 28.84
C ALA A 706 -22.64 5.18 28.59
N ASP A 707 -23.80 5.63 28.09
CA ASP A 707 -24.92 4.82 27.65
C ASP A 707 -24.80 4.48 26.15
N PHE A 708 -24.81 3.18 25.86
CA PHE A 708 -24.86 2.61 24.53
C PHE A 708 -26.13 1.74 24.31
N SER A 709 -27.17 1.95 25.13
CA SER A 709 -28.46 1.28 24.98
C SER A 709 -29.09 1.54 23.59
N GLY A 710 -29.61 0.51 22.93
CA GLY A 710 -30.18 0.67 21.58
C GLY A 710 -29.15 0.81 20.44
N VAL A 711 -27.86 0.51 20.69
CA VAL A 711 -26.87 0.26 19.64
C VAL A 711 -26.92 -1.21 19.20
N HIS A 712 -27.21 -1.48 17.92
CA HIS A 712 -27.32 -2.86 17.42
C HIS A 712 -25.96 -3.57 17.29
N ARG A 713 -24.91 -2.83 16.90
CA ARG A 713 -23.54 -3.37 16.77
C ARG A 713 -22.55 -2.38 17.36
N LEU A 714 -21.89 -2.73 18.45
CA LEU A 714 -20.93 -1.89 19.17
C LEU A 714 -19.54 -2.53 19.13
N PHE A 715 -18.54 -1.76 18.69
CA PHE A 715 -17.15 -2.18 18.61
C PHE A 715 -16.30 -1.22 19.45
N PHE A 716 -15.53 -1.77 20.37
CA PHE A 716 -14.47 -1.06 21.07
C PHE A 716 -13.12 -1.58 20.58
N CYS A 717 -12.25 -0.69 20.15
CA CYS A 717 -10.91 -1.01 19.66
C CYS A 717 -9.90 -0.13 20.41
N ASP A 718 -8.91 -0.72 21.06
CA ASP A 718 -7.87 0.01 21.79
C ASP A 718 -8.45 1.00 22.83
N CYS A 719 -9.56 0.65 23.48
CA CYS A 719 -10.25 1.50 24.45
C CYS A 719 -9.88 1.17 25.89
N VAL A 720 -9.90 2.18 26.76
CA VAL A 720 -9.62 2.05 28.20
C VAL A 720 -10.90 2.24 29.01
N PHE A 721 -11.18 1.32 29.94
CA PHE A 721 -12.37 1.34 30.78
C PHE A 721 -12.01 1.55 32.27
N PRO A 722 -12.78 2.37 33.02
CA PRO A 722 -12.57 2.50 34.46
C PRO A 722 -12.84 1.18 35.16
N THR A 723 -11.99 0.83 36.13
CA THR A 723 -12.03 -0.46 36.85
C THR A 723 -13.30 -0.69 37.67
N THR A 724 -13.99 0.40 38.04
CA THR A 724 -15.29 0.38 38.71
C THR A 724 -16.47 0.13 37.75
N THR A 725 -16.23 0.19 36.44
CA THR A 725 -17.27 0.00 35.42
C THR A 725 -17.44 -1.49 35.18
N THR A 726 -18.51 -2.07 35.73
CA THR A 726 -18.95 -3.38 35.25
C THR A 726 -19.38 -3.20 33.78
N PRO A 727 -18.75 -3.88 32.82
CA PRO A 727 -19.00 -3.62 31.41
C PRO A 727 -20.45 -3.95 31.07
N ILE A 728 -21.27 -2.91 30.89
CA ILE A 728 -22.60 -2.85 30.26
C ILE A 728 -23.29 -4.23 30.21
N THR A 729 -23.74 -4.76 31.35
CA THR A 729 -24.53 -6.01 31.44
C THR A 729 -25.92 -5.79 32.03
N ARG A 730 -26.35 -4.54 32.25
CA ARG A 730 -27.69 -4.26 32.81
C ARG A 730 -28.75 -4.22 31.71
N GLY A 731 -29.12 -5.40 31.22
CA GLY A 731 -30.49 -5.67 30.83
C GLY A 731 -31.25 -6.17 32.05
N ASP A 732 -31.90 -5.27 32.80
CA ASP A 732 -32.90 -5.70 33.79
C ASP A 732 -34.02 -6.40 33.03
N GLY A 733 -34.28 -7.67 33.37
CA GLY A 733 -35.25 -8.56 32.75
C GLY A 733 -36.71 -8.15 32.98
N GLY A 734 -37.11 -6.99 32.46
CA GLY A 734 -38.51 -6.57 32.33
C GLY A 734 -39.09 -7.10 31.02
N GLY A 735 -39.93 -8.13 31.10
CA GLY A 735 -40.50 -8.84 29.96
C GLY A 735 -41.27 -7.95 28.98
N TYR A 736 -40.64 -7.67 27.84
CA TYR A 736 -41.31 -7.47 26.56
C TYR A 736 -40.59 -8.34 25.52
N GLY A 737 -41.36 -9.20 24.85
CA GLY A 737 -40.86 -10.22 23.95
C GLY A 737 -40.06 -9.64 22.78
N HIS A 738 -38.98 -10.36 22.44
CA HIS A 738 -38.20 -10.36 21.20
C HIS A 738 -38.44 -9.21 20.22
N GLU A 739 -37.38 -8.43 19.94
CA GLU A 739 -36.79 -8.33 18.60
C GLU A 739 -35.61 -7.34 18.60
N GLY A 740 -34.36 -7.86 18.55
CA GLY A 740 -33.16 -7.06 18.30
C GLY A 740 -32.04 -7.22 19.33
N GLY A 741 -31.45 -8.42 19.45
CA GLY A 741 -30.25 -8.61 20.27
C GLY A 741 -29.08 -7.78 19.74
N GLY A 742 -28.51 -6.93 20.60
CA GLY A 742 -27.32 -6.15 20.28
C GLY A 742 -26.05 -6.99 20.37
N CYS A 743 -25.03 -6.66 19.58
CA CYS A 743 -23.73 -7.33 19.60
C CYS A 743 -22.65 -6.34 20.05
N VAL A 744 -21.90 -6.65 21.12
CA VAL A 744 -20.71 -5.87 21.53
C VAL A 744 -19.44 -6.70 21.34
N ARG A 745 -18.39 -6.07 20.81
CA ARG A 745 -17.07 -6.67 20.62
C ARG A 745 -15.98 -5.73 21.15
N PHE A 746 -15.02 -6.31 21.87
CA PHE A 746 -13.80 -5.65 22.33
C PHE A 746 -12.61 -6.19 21.52
N GLU A 747 -11.78 -5.30 20.99
CA GLU A 747 -10.51 -5.59 20.31
C GLU A 747 -9.42 -4.79 21.05
N ASP A 748 -8.42 -5.46 21.62
CA ASP A 748 -7.27 -4.81 22.26
C ASP A 748 -7.61 -3.76 23.36
N CYS A 749 -8.75 -3.92 24.06
CA CYS A 749 -9.17 -2.99 25.12
C CYS A 749 -8.59 -3.35 26.48
N THR A 750 -8.34 -2.36 27.33
CA THR A 750 -7.82 -2.53 28.70
C THR A 750 -8.71 -1.82 29.73
N THR A 751 -8.52 -2.13 31.01
CA THR A 751 -9.00 -1.30 32.10
C THR A 751 -7.95 -0.25 32.51
N ASP A 752 -8.34 0.73 33.34
CA ASP A 752 -7.40 1.71 33.92
C ASP A 752 -6.28 1.06 34.76
N ASP A 753 -6.48 -0.19 35.23
CA ASP A 753 -5.46 -1.00 35.91
C ASP A 753 -4.68 -1.93 34.93
N ASP A 754 -4.67 -1.61 33.64
CA ASP A 754 -4.01 -2.34 32.55
C ASP A 754 -4.44 -3.82 32.38
N GLN A 755 -5.60 -4.21 32.91
CA GLN A 755 -6.14 -5.55 32.68
C GLN A 755 -6.77 -5.63 31.28
N ARG A 756 -6.29 -6.56 30.45
CA ARG A 756 -6.89 -6.80 29.13
C ARG A 756 -8.32 -7.30 29.26
N MET A 757 -9.24 -6.65 28.57
CA MET A 757 -10.62 -7.11 28.42
C MET A 757 -10.63 -8.37 27.54
N PRO A 758 -11.48 -9.37 27.85
CA PRO A 758 -11.56 -10.58 27.04
C PRO A 758 -12.09 -10.25 25.64
N GLU A 759 -11.38 -10.72 24.60
CA GLU A 759 -11.84 -10.68 23.20
C GLU A 759 -13.03 -11.63 23.00
N ARG A 760 -14.19 -11.28 23.52
CA ARG A 760 -15.43 -12.05 23.34
C ARG A 760 -16.50 -11.18 22.72
N THR A 761 -17.16 -11.72 21.71
CA THR A 761 -18.42 -11.17 21.23
C THR A 761 -19.49 -11.60 22.21
N ARG A 762 -20.14 -10.66 22.90
CA ARG A 762 -21.29 -10.95 23.76
C ARG A 762 -22.55 -10.42 23.07
N SER A 763 -23.58 -11.25 23.02
CA SER A 763 -24.95 -10.82 22.75
C SER A 763 -25.61 -10.42 24.08
N TYR A 764 -26.33 -9.31 24.10
CA TYR A 764 -27.05 -8.83 25.29
C TYR A 764 -28.53 -8.68 24.96
#